data_AF-A0A9Q8T3Z1-F1
#
_entry.id   AF-A0A9Q8T3Z1-F1
#
_cell.length_a   1.000
_cell.length_b   1.000
_cell.length_c   1.000
_cell.angle_alpha   90.00
_cell.angle_beta   90.00
_cell.angle_gamma   90.00
#
_symmetry.space_group_name_H-M   'P 1'
#
loop_
_entity.id
_entity.type
_entity.pdbx_description
1 polymer ?
#
loop_
_entity_poly.entity_id
_entity_poly.type
_entity_poly.pdbx_seq_one_letter_code
_entity_poly.pdbx_strand_id
1 'polypeptide(L)'
;MASDRVVVAVDENLLAELPKDGKVIEATSLGLSDWCDTTQYNKARGEGGLEQIRAHWHSESSVYKFIPEYIPRPVAFREYASQPNTYFLLLEFEDMIDDDIPPPETYMAVPSALHLRSAGKSPTGMFGFSVNTHFGNLTQPNGWESSWEVWWTTHMKFLLQRERVIRGAYAAEDETTLNFFLDTVLPRYLRPLETEGRSIKPTLCHTDLWPGNVKYKLDNETIIVYDANALWAHNEIELAPFRNPRYPLGKAYFREYWKHVPISEPEEDADSRIIIYLIRHQVCLASLYPNELKLRDAFLSNMRLLGDRVKDESQERKDVERAQVSFESQIAAPVPVGQSNYEMARVNDLEGTDGIVPLEPILTSHQDAELENEVVNEDELFTVFTKWQKHWISLSASFSAMFSTMSSYIYYPAIVPISRDLRVSVSLINLTVTSYLIIAAIAPAFMGDMADQSGRRPIFFLMFVLMIGANVGIALQSSFPALLVLRMLQSSGASGLTAITYGVISDITLPKDRGGFVGVLLLFTDIAPSLGPVIGGGITQELGWRWIFWFLTIIISITALTMLFFFPETQRNIVGNGSANARGIYWSFFTLINKSPQRKNGGALRSQNSRRHWPNPFACLPILKDRSSLVVILLYGITYSVKMTLQTSLGAQCSEIYKLDYLTAGLIYIPSGVAGGIGSFTTGRILNRNYRTATSKLSESSDQNGIAPSEVQIEQVRLKGLNFLVTINALGTVGYGLALMAKAHMAVMIIMQFITGITTASLFTMTGTLLTDLNCERSATAQGASSIVRCLGAGAAIAALQPLADAAGLGWCFAIYALLLATELPLAWIIRKKGPGWRKQRRP
;
A
#
# COMPACT_ATOMS: atom_id res chain seq x y z
N MET A 1 -1.68 38.62 4.89
CA MET A 1 -2.42 39.20 3.74
C MET A 1 -3.81 38.58 3.78
N ALA A 2 -4.83 39.39 4.04
CA ALA A 2 -6.22 38.98 3.92
C ALA A 2 -6.49 38.70 2.44
N SER A 3 -6.70 37.43 2.08
CA SER A 3 -7.14 37.07 0.74
C SER A 3 -8.62 37.39 0.62
N ASP A 4 -9.01 38.19 -0.36
CA ASP A 4 -10.38 38.38 -0.79
C ASP A 4 -11.05 37.02 -1.03
N ARG A 5 -11.81 36.55 -0.03
CA ARG A 5 -12.64 35.35 -0.16
C ARG A 5 -13.87 35.75 -0.96
N VAL A 6 -13.96 35.25 -2.18
CA VAL A 6 -15.14 35.41 -3.05
C VAL A 6 -16.31 34.71 -2.36
N VAL A 7 -17.21 35.49 -1.75
CA VAL A 7 -18.49 34.97 -1.25
C VAL A 7 -19.32 34.61 -2.48
N VAL A 8 -19.51 33.31 -2.74
CA VAL A 8 -20.48 32.85 -3.73
C VAL A 8 -21.87 33.28 -3.26
N ALA A 9 -22.68 33.86 -4.16
CA ALA A 9 -24.05 34.25 -3.84
C ALA A 9 -24.85 33.01 -3.38
N VAL A 10 -25.34 33.05 -2.14
CA VAL A 10 -26.15 31.98 -1.51
C VAL A 10 -27.62 32.20 -1.89
N ASP A 11 -28.34 31.12 -2.20
CA ASP A 11 -29.75 31.18 -2.61
C ASP A 11 -30.67 31.76 -1.51
N GLU A 12 -31.66 32.55 -1.90
CA GLU A 12 -32.56 33.24 -0.96
C GLU A 12 -33.35 32.28 -0.07
N ASN A 13 -33.81 31.15 -0.62
CA ASN A 13 -34.54 30.15 0.16
C ASN A 13 -33.64 29.45 1.18
N LEU A 14 -32.34 29.32 0.89
CA LEU A 14 -31.37 28.77 1.83
C LEU A 14 -31.04 29.78 2.93
N LEU A 15 -30.86 31.06 2.58
CA LEU A 15 -30.63 32.14 3.54
C LEU A 15 -31.80 32.31 4.52
N ALA A 16 -33.04 32.10 4.05
CA ALA A 16 -34.24 32.21 4.89
C ALA A 16 -34.33 31.16 6.00
N GLU A 17 -33.63 30.02 5.85
CA GLU A 17 -33.56 28.94 6.84
C GLU A 17 -32.41 29.12 7.85
N LEU A 18 -31.49 30.06 7.60
CA LEU A 18 -30.40 30.38 8.52
C LEU A 18 -30.91 31.25 9.69
N PRO A 19 -30.22 31.24 10.85
CA PRO A 19 -30.57 32.10 11.98
C PRO A 19 -30.65 33.57 11.56
N LYS A 20 -31.71 34.28 11.95
CA LYS A 20 -31.99 35.67 11.53
C LYS A 20 -30.88 36.67 11.89
N ASP A 21 -30.14 36.39 12.97
CA ASP A 21 -29.01 37.21 13.44
C ASP A 21 -27.64 36.66 12.98
N GLY A 22 -27.64 35.58 12.19
CA GLY A 22 -26.45 34.94 11.67
C GLY A 22 -25.88 35.68 10.47
N LYS A 23 -24.55 35.81 10.42
CA LYS A 23 -23.83 36.33 9.24
C LYS A 23 -23.16 35.18 8.52
N VAL A 24 -23.34 35.09 7.20
CA VAL A 24 -22.55 34.17 6.36
C VAL A 24 -21.09 34.66 6.34
N ILE A 25 -20.19 33.86 6.92
CA ILE A 25 -18.75 34.17 7.01
C ILE A 25 -17.99 33.64 5.78
N GLU A 26 -18.40 32.48 5.26
CA GLU A 26 -17.78 31.78 4.14
C GLU A 26 -18.84 30.91 3.45
N ALA A 27 -18.74 30.76 2.12
CA ALA A 27 -19.57 29.88 1.32
C ALA A 27 -18.70 29.27 0.21
N THR A 28 -18.45 27.97 0.29
CA THR A 28 -17.53 27.25 -0.61
C THR A 28 -18.28 26.11 -1.30
N SER A 29 -18.20 26.05 -2.63
CA SER A 29 -18.80 24.94 -3.39
C SER A 29 -17.82 23.77 -3.43
N LEU A 30 -18.20 22.65 -2.81
CA LEU A 30 -17.37 21.45 -2.67
C LEU A 30 -18.02 20.28 -3.40
N GLY A 31 -17.93 20.27 -4.74
CA GLY A 31 -18.22 19.10 -5.58
C GLY A 31 -19.60 18.44 -5.37
N LEU A 32 -19.76 17.24 -5.94
CA LEU A 32 -20.90 16.35 -5.67
C LEU A 32 -20.42 15.30 -4.65
N SER A 33 -20.64 15.60 -3.35
CA SER A 33 -20.55 14.70 -2.18
C SER A 33 -19.34 13.74 -2.07
N ASP A 34 -18.26 14.24 -1.45
CA ASP A 34 -17.45 13.54 -0.43
C ASP A 34 -17.33 14.57 0.71
N TRP A 35 -18.26 14.51 1.67
CA TRP A 35 -18.48 15.57 2.67
C TRP A 35 -17.29 15.78 3.59
N CYS A 36 -16.60 16.93 3.49
CA CYS A 36 -15.83 17.54 4.58
C CYS A 36 -15.56 19.04 4.31
N ASP A 37 -15.67 19.84 5.38
CA ASP A 37 -15.41 21.28 5.62
C ASP A 37 -16.43 22.37 5.20
N THR A 38 -17.11 22.88 6.23
CA THR A 38 -17.96 24.09 6.42
C THR A 38 -19.32 24.17 5.72
N THR A 39 -20.38 24.31 6.55
CA THR A 39 -21.84 24.39 6.24
C THR A 39 -22.21 23.93 4.84
N GLN A 40 -22.39 22.62 4.72
CA GLN A 40 -22.70 21.99 3.45
C GLN A 40 -24.19 21.65 3.41
N TYR A 41 -24.82 21.98 2.29
CA TYR A 41 -26.16 21.53 1.96
C TYR A 41 -26.03 20.55 0.78
N ASN A 42 -26.88 19.53 0.77
CA ASN A 42 -26.96 18.61 -0.36
C ASN A 42 -27.73 19.27 -1.50
N LYS A 43 -27.36 19.06 -2.77
CA LYS A 43 -28.05 19.61 -3.94
C LYS A 43 -28.38 18.53 -4.95
N ALA A 44 -29.65 18.42 -5.33
CA ALA A 44 -30.11 17.53 -6.41
C ALA A 44 -30.87 18.32 -7.49
N ARG A 45 -30.78 17.88 -8.75
CA ARG A 45 -31.38 18.55 -9.92
C ARG A 45 -32.11 17.55 -10.82
N GLY A 46 -33.21 17.98 -11.44
CA GLY A 46 -33.95 17.19 -12.45
C GLY A 46 -35.20 16.49 -11.91
N GLU A 47 -35.88 15.70 -12.75
CA GLU A 47 -37.21 15.09 -12.47
C GLU A 47 -37.27 14.23 -11.19
N GLY A 48 -36.15 13.67 -10.72
CA GLY A 48 -36.08 12.89 -9.47
C GLY A 48 -35.46 13.61 -8.27
N GLY A 49 -35.01 14.86 -8.41
CA GLY A 49 -34.22 15.55 -7.39
C GLY A 49 -34.99 15.83 -6.09
N LEU A 50 -36.29 16.13 -6.18
CA LEU A 50 -37.16 16.33 -5.02
C LEU A 50 -37.34 15.03 -4.23
N GLU A 51 -37.52 13.91 -4.92
CA GLU A 51 -37.75 12.61 -4.28
C GLU A 51 -36.50 12.18 -3.50
N GLN A 52 -35.31 12.35 -4.08
CA GLN A 52 -34.04 12.05 -3.43
C GLN A 52 -33.80 12.91 -2.18
N ILE A 53 -33.95 14.23 -2.28
CA ILE A 53 -33.78 15.15 -1.14
C ILE A 53 -34.83 14.92 -0.05
N ARG A 54 -36.09 14.66 -0.44
CA ARG A 54 -37.15 14.30 0.50
C ARG A 54 -36.84 12.99 1.20
N ALA A 55 -36.40 11.97 0.49
CA ALA A 55 -36.02 10.69 1.06
C ALA A 55 -34.90 10.84 2.08
N HIS A 56 -33.88 11.62 1.74
CA HIS A 56 -32.75 11.90 2.62
C HIS A 56 -33.22 12.63 3.90
N TRP A 57 -34.02 13.69 3.75
CA TRP A 57 -34.62 14.41 4.89
C TRP A 57 -35.40 13.49 5.84
N HIS A 58 -36.29 12.65 5.30
CA HIS A 58 -37.11 11.74 6.11
C HIS A 58 -36.27 10.68 6.81
N SER A 59 -35.20 10.19 6.17
CA SER A 59 -34.29 9.19 6.73
C SER A 59 -33.50 9.76 7.90
N GLU A 60 -32.80 10.87 7.67
CA GLU A 60 -32.01 11.58 8.70
C GLU A 60 -32.90 12.00 9.87
N SER A 61 -34.10 12.54 9.60
CA SER A 61 -35.03 12.97 10.64
C SER A 61 -35.53 11.81 11.50
N SER A 62 -35.75 10.64 10.88
CA SER A 62 -36.20 9.45 11.58
C SER A 62 -35.11 8.89 12.49
N VAL A 63 -33.85 8.85 12.01
CA VAL A 63 -32.70 8.38 12.78
C VAL A 63 -32.35 9.36 13.90
N TYR A 64 -32.34 10.67 13.61
CA TYR A 64 -32.09 11.74 14.59
C TYR A 64 -33.06 11.70 15.78
N LYS A 65 -34.32 11.29 15.57
CA LYS A 65 -35.30 11.14 16.66
C LYS A 65 -34.86 10.15 17.75
N PHE A 66 -34.06 9.15 17.41
CA PHE A 66 -33.63 8.09 18.34
C PHE A 66 -32.19 8.22 18.80
N ILE A 67 -31.30 8.75 17.96
CA ILE A 67 -29.88 8.91 18.25
C ILE A 67 -29.36 10.31 17.86
N PRO A 68 -29.93 11.39 18.41
CA PRO A 68 -29.55 12.77 18.06
C PRO A 68 -28.07 13.07 18.34
N GLU A 69 -27.41 12.29 19.19
CA GLU A 69 -25.98 12.44 19.48
C GLU A 69 -25.05 11.93 18.35
N TYR A 70 -25.55 11.06 17.47
CA TYR A 70 -24.76 10.32 16.49
C TYR A 70 -25.03 10.71 15.03
N ILE A 71 -25.93 11.66 14.76
CA ILE A 71 -26.29 12.06 13.38
C ILE A 71 -26.58 13.56 13.33
N PRO A 72 -26.18 14.28 12.25
CA PRO A 72 -26.44 15.71 12.15
C PRO A 72 -27.93 16.02 12.20
N ARG A 73 -28.31 17.11 12.87
CA ARG A 73 -29.71 17.52 12.93
C ARG A 73 -30.20 18.02 11.57
N PRO A 74 -31.29 17.46 11.02
CA PRO A 74 -31.92 18.03 9.84
C PRO A 74 -32.60 19.36 10.15
N VAL A 75 -32.30 20.40 9.37
CA VAL A 75 -32.82 21.76 9.55
C VAL A 75 -33.96 22.09 8.59
N ALA A 76 -33.72 21.98 7.27
CA ALA A 76 -34.74 22.19 6.25
C ALA A 76 -34.44 21.42 4.96
N PHE A 77 -35.46 21.21 4.11
CA PHE A 77 -35.27 20.88 2.71
C PHE A 77 -36.25 21.67 1.85
N ARG A 78 -35.78 22.34 0.78
CA ARG A 78 -36.61 23.17 -0.10
C ARG A 78 -36.04 23.26 -1.52
N GLU A 79 -36.85 23.79 -2.43
CA GLU A 79 -36.40 24.20 -3.76
C GLU A 79 -35.61 25.51 -3.69
N TYR A 80 -34.65 25.70 -4.59
CA TYR A 80 -33.94 26.96 -4.78
C TYR A 80 -34.87 28.04 -5.33
N ALA A 81 -34.71 29.28 -4.86
CA ALA A 81 -35.39 30.44 -5.43
C ALA A 81 -34.83 30.80 -6.81
N SER A 82 -33.50 30.68 -6.98
CA SER A 82 -32.79 31.08 -8.20
C SER A 82 -32.80 30.02 -9.31
N GLN A 83 -33.08 28.75 -8.98
CA GLN A 83 -32.97 27.61 -9.91
C GLN A 83 -34.15 26.63 -9.74
N PRO A 84 -35.20 26.74 -10.57
CA PRO A 84 -36.30 25.79 -10.55
C PRO A 84 -35.85 24.34 -10.76
N ASN A 85 -36.55 23.38 -10.16
CA ASN A 85 -36.24 21.94 -10.13
C ASN A 85 -34.86 21.60 -9.54
N THR A 86 -34.36 22.45 -8.66
CA THR A 86 -33.15 22.22 -7.87
C THR A 86 -33.51 22.28 -6.40
N TYR A 87 -33.20 21.23 -5.65
CA TYR A 87 -33.59 21.11 -4.25
C TYR A 87 -32.36 21.02 -3.36
N PHE A 88 -32.44 21.59 -2.16
CA PHE A 88 -31.43 21.44 -1.12
C PHE A 88 -31.92 20.69 0.11
N LEU A 89 -30.98 20.02 0.79
CA LEU A 89 -31.11 19.54 2.16
C LEU A 89 -30.10 20.29 3.03
N LEU A 90 -30.58 20.93 4.10
CA LEU A 90 -29.77 21.63 5.09
C LEU A 90 -29.69 20.79 6.38
N LEU A 91 -28.47 20.44 6.78
CA LEU A 91 -28.15 19.75 8.02
C LEU A 91 -27.34 20.67 8.94
N GLU A 92 -27.38 20.42 10.24
CA GLU A 92 -26.46 21.03 11.19
C GLU A 92 -25.01 20.63 10.86
N PHE A 93 -24.11 21.60 10.94
CA PHE A 93 -22.72 21.36 10.60
C PHE A 93 -21.99 20.71 11.78
N GLU A 94 -21.24 19.66 11.49
CA GLU A 94 -20.48 18.89 12.47
C GLU A 94 -19.03 18.80 12.01
N ASP A 95 -18.10 19.22 12.86
CA ASP A 95 -16.66 19.17 12.58
C ASP A 95 -16.16 17.72 12.66
N MET A 96 -15.69 17.20 11.53
CA MET A 96 -15.27 15.82 11.37
C MET A 96 -13.77 15.71 11.12
N ILE A 97 -13.14 14.67 11.67
CA ILE A 97 -11.73 14.36 11.43
C ILE A 97 -11.64 13.22 10.41
N ASP A 98 -10.77 13.39 9.43
CA ASP A 98 -10.44 12.35 8.46
C ASP A 98 -9.44 11.36 9.09
N ASP A 99 -9.99 10.33 9.74
CA ASP A 99 -9.24 9.33 10.53
C ASP A 99 -9.47 7.88 10.03
N ASP A 100 -8.73 6.93 10.60
CA ASP A 100 -8.92 5.49 10.42
C ASP A 100 -10.30 5.02 10.92
N ILE A 101 -10.73 3.82 10.50
CA ILE A 101 -12.04 3.25 10.86
C ILE A 101 -12.17 3.11 12.39
N PRO A 102 -13.27 3.58 13.01
CA PRO A 102 -13.49 3.44 14.45
C PRO A 102 -13.42 1.98 14.91
N PRO A 103 -12.87 1.70 16.12
CA PRO A 103 -12.82 0.35 16.64
C PRO A 103 -14.24 -0.21 16.87
N PRO A 104 -14.42 -1.54 16.95
CA PRO A 104 -15.72 -2.17 17.05
C PRO A 104 -16.63 -1.58 18.13
N GLU A 105 -16.07 -1.26 19.30
CA GLU A 105 -16.80 -0.72 20.46
C GLU A 105 -17.48 0.61 20.11
N THR A 106 -16.71 1.54 19.53
CA THR A 106 -17.20 2.86 19.13
C THR A 106 -18.14 2.76 17.94
N TYR A 107 -17.79 1.95 16.93
CA TYR A 107 -18.60 1.81 15.71
C TYR A 107 -19.97 1.20 16.03
N MET A 108 -20.00 0.10 16.78
CA MET A 108 -21.23 -0.65 17.08
C MET A 108 -22.11 0.04 18.13
N ALA A 109 -21.60 1.05 18.85
CA ALA A 109 -22.42 1.87 19.73
C ALA A 109 -23.59 2.54 18.98
N VAL A 110 -23.38 2.96 17.72
CA VAL A 110 -24.41 3.65 16.92
C VAL A 110 -25.56 2.73 16.51
N PRO A 111 -25.34 1.65 15.73
CA PRO A 111 -26.44 0.76 15.35
C PRO A 111 -27.06 0.08 16.56
N SER A 112 -26.29 -0.28 17.59
CA SER A 112 -26.86 -0.86 18.82
C SER A 112 -27.80 0.12 19.53
N ALA A 113 -27.40 1.38 19.70
CA ALA A 113 -28.25 2.40 20.32
C ALA A 113 -29.51 2.67 19.48
N LEU A 114 -29.36 2.82 18.16
CA LEU A 114 -30.48 3.05 17.25
C LEU A 114 -31.49 1.89 17.34
N HIS A 115 -31.02 0.65 17.28
CA HIS A 115 -31.88 -0.53 17.29
C HIS A 115 -32.60 -0.70 18.62
N LEU A 116 -31.87 -0.63 19.74
CA LEU A 116 -32.47 -0.75 21.08
C LEU A 116 -33.50 0.35 21.36
N ARG A 117 -33.26 1.58 20.91
CA ARG A 117 -34.16 2.72 21.15
C ARG A 117 -35.37 2.74 20.22
N SER A 118 -35.26 2.18 19.01
CA SER A 118 -36.32 2.23 17.99
C SER A 118 -37.16 0.95 17.90
N ALA A 119 -36.68 -0.20 18.37
CA ALA A 119 -37.34 -1.49 18.22
C ALA A 119 -38.84 -1.44 18.62
N GLY A 120 -39.71 -1.83 17.68
CA GLY A 120 -41.16 -1.87 17.88
C GLY A 120 -41.86 -0.51 17.86
N LYS A 121 -41.16 0.57 17.49
CA LYS A 121 -41.71 1.93 17.38
C LYS A 121 -41.97 2.38 15.95
N SER A 122 -42.08 1.42 15.02
CA SER A 122 -42.53 1.70 13.65
C SER A 122 -43.88 2.43 13.69
N PRO A 123 -44.07 3.54 12.96
CA PRO A 123 -45.32 4.32 12.98
C PRO A 123 -46.56 3.51 12.63
N THR A 124 -46.40 2.44 11.85
CA THR A 124 -47.47 1.55 11.39
C THR A 124 -47.46 0.20 12.10
N GLY A 125 -46.42 -0.09 12.91
CA GLY A 125 -46.15 -1.43 13.43
C GLY A 125 -45.68 -2.43 12.36
N MET A 126 -45.47 -2.01 11.11
CA MET A 126 -45.07 -2.83 9.97
C MET A 126 -43.62 -2.53 9.54
N PHE A 127 -43.05 -3.38 8.67
CA PHE A 127 -41.77 -3.16 7.99
C PHE A 127 -41.95 -2.24 6.78
N GLY A 128 -40.95 -1.43 6.45
CA GLY A 128 -41.01 -0.46 5.35
C GLY A 128 -40.58 0.95 5.75
N PHE A 129 -40.94 1.94 4.94
CA PHE A 129 -40.63 3.34 5.20
C PHE A 129 -41.68 4.27 4.60
N SER A 130 -41.81 5.50 5.12
CA SER A 130 -42.85 6.44 4.70
C SER A 130 -42.67 6.97 3.27
N VAL A 131 -41.47 6.84 2.72
CA VAL A 131 -41.09 7.30 1.38
C VAL A 131 -40.16 6.27 0.73
N ASN A 132 -40.12 6.26 -0.60
CA ASN A 132 -39.08 5.51 -1.31
C ASN A 132 -37.73 6.14 -1.03
N THR A 133 -36.77 5.34 -0.61
CA THR A 133 -35.42 5.83 -0.37
C THR A 133 -34.54 5.64 -1.60
N HIS A 134 -33.30 6.12 -1.55
CA HIS A 134 -32.39 6.08 -2.68
C HIS A 134 -31.05 5.51 -2.25
N PHE A 135 -30.51 4.56 -3.02
CA PHE A 135 -29.13 4.09 -2.89
C PHE A 135 -28.34 4.63 -4.09
N GLY A 136 -27.55 5.69 -3.87
CA GLY A 136 -27.07 6.53 -4.97
C GLY A 136 -28.25 7.16 -5.73
N ASN A 137 -28.34 6.94 -7.04
CA ASN A 137 -29.48 7.37 -7.86
C ASN A 137 -30.56 6.26 -8.06
N LEU A 138 -30.44 5.12 -7.38
CA LEU A 138 -31.40 4.02 -7.49
C LEU A 138 -32.50 4.15 -6.45
N THR A 139 -33.71 4.51 -6.91
CA THR A 139 -34.92 4.49 -6.10
C THR A 139 -35.23 3.07 -5.58
N GLN A 140 -35.49 3.01 -4.28
CA GLN A 140 -35.78 1.82 -3.48
C GLN A 140 -37.24 1.88 -3.00
N PRO A 141 -38.14 1.02 -3.52
CA PRO A 141 -39.51 1.00 -3.06
C PRO A 141 -39.59 0.42 -1.65
N ASN A 142 -40.13 1.20 -0.72
CA ASN A 142 -40.20 0.85 0.71
C ASN A 142 -41.64 0.83 1.24
N GLY A 143 -42.58 0.33 0.44
CA GLY A 143 -43.97 0.15 0.87
C GLY A 143 -44.07 -0.65 2.18
N TRP A 144 -45.16 -0.46 2.91
CA TRP A 144 -45.36 -1.11 4.21
C TRP A 144 -45.82 -2.56 4.05
N GLU A 145 -45.26 -3.47 4.84
CA GLU A 145 -45.65 -4.87 4.86
C GLU A 145 -45.54 -5.49 6.26
N SER A 146 -46.46 -6.40 6.57
CA SER A 146 -46.60 -7.00 7.88
C SER A 146 -45.58 -8.11 8.18
N SER A 147 -45.07 -8.77 7.13
CA SER A 147 -44.04 -9.81 7.24
C SER A 147 -42.72 -9.35 6.60
N TRP A 148 -41.62 -9.58 7.31
CA TRP A 148 -40.28 -9.28 6.83
C TRP A 148 -39.88 -10.13 5.62
N GLU A 149 -40.24 -11.42 5.60
CA GLU A 149 -39.98 -12.30 4.45
C GLU A 149 -40.66 -11.75 3.19
N VAL A 150 -41.94 -11.37 3.30
CA VAL A 150 -42.73 -10.86 2.16
C VAL A 150 -42.17 -9.53 1.67
N TRP A 151 -41.85 -8.62 2.60
CA TRP A 151 -41.24 -7.34 2.27
C TRP A 151 -39.91 -7.54 1.53
N TRP A 152 -39.00 -8.33 2.11
CA TRP A 152 -37.66 -8.55 1.59
C TRP A 152 -37.70 -9.22 0.21
N THR A 153 -38.54 -10.24 0.05
CA THR A 153 -38.69 -10.97 -1.22
C THR A 153 -39.20 -10.05 -2.32
N THR A 154 -40.20 -9.22 -2.01
CA THR A 154 -40.75 -8.24 -2.97
C THR A 154 -39.70 -7.21 -3.37
N HIS A 155 -38.95 -6.69 -2.39
CA HIS A 155 -37.88 -5.73 -2.61
C HIS A 155 -36.73 -6.32 -3.46
N MET A 156 -36.28 -7.54 -3.15
CA MET A 156 -35.24 -8.23 -3.91
C MET A 156 -35.67 -8.55 -5.35
N LYS A 157 -36.92 -8.94 -5.58
CA LYS A 157 -37.45 -9.14 -6.94
C LYS A 157 -37.41 -7.84 -7.75
N PHE A 158 -37.78 -6.72 -7.13
CA PHE A 158 -37.67 -5.40 -7.77
C PHE A 158 -36.23 -5.06 -8.15
N LEU A 159 -35.28 -5.26 -7.22
CA LEU A 159 -33.87 -4.95 -7.46
C LEU A 159 -33.25 -5.83 -8.56
N LEU A 160 -33.51 -7.14 -8.55
CA LEU A 160 -33.00 -8.06 -9.57
C LEU A 160 -33.61 -7.79 -10.94
N GLN A 161 -34.88 -7.39 -11.00
CA GLN A 161 -35.51 -6.98 -12.25
C GLN A 161 -34.92 -5.67 -12.78
N ARG A 162 -34.62 -4.72 -11.90
CA ARG A 162 -33.95 -3.47 -12.27
C ARG A 162 -32.54 -3.71 -12.78
N GLU A 163 -31.76 -4.54 -12.09
CA GLU A 163 -30.41 -4.95 -12.50
C GLU A 163 -30.45 -5.63 -13.88
N ARG A 164 -31.43 -6.54 -14.09
CA ARG A 164 -31.68 -7.21 -15.39
C ARG A 164 -32.00 -6.22 -16.50
N VAL A 165 -32.83 -5.20 -16.25
CA VAL A 165 -33.14 -4.16 -17.24
C VAL A 165 -31.91 -3.34 -17.60
N ILE A 166 -31.05 -3.04 -16.63
CA ILE A 166 -29.85 -2.22 -16.83
C ILE A 166 -28.75 -2.99 -17.58
N ARG A 167 -28.51 -4.26 -17.22
CA ARG A 167 -27.35 -5.03 -17.70
C ARG A 167 -27.68 -6.13 -18.72
N GLY A 168 -28.96 -6.39 -18.96
CA GLY A 168 -29.43 -7.46 -19.83
C GLY A 168 -29.65 -8.78 -19.10
N ALA A 169 -30.13 -9.77 -19.86
CA ALA A 169 -30.56 -11.08 -19.38
C ALA A 169 -29.44 -11.85 -18.66
N TYR A 170 -29.85 -12.73 -17.74
CA TYR A 170 -28.95 -13.67 -17.08
C TYR A 170 -28.74 -14.92 -17.96
N ALA A 171 -27.65 -15.66 -17.73
CA ALA A 171 -27.48 -16.99 -18.33
C ALA A 171 -28.54 -17.97 -17.78
N ALA A 172 -28.85 -19.04 -18.50
CA ALA A 172 -29.89 -20.00 -18.08
C ALA A 172 -29.61 -20.65 -16.70
N GLU A 173 -28.34 -20.92 -16.40
CA GLU A 173 -27.91 -21.46 -15.11
C GLU A 173 -28.08 -20.43 -13.97
N ASP A 174 -27.85 -19.16 -14.29
CA ASP A 174 -28.05 -18.05 -13.35
C ASP A 174 -29.53 -17.81 -13.09
N GLU A 175 -30.38 -17.87 -14.12
CA GLU A 175 -31.84 -17.81 -13.95
C GLU A 175 -32.34 -18.91 -13.01
N THR A 176 -31.79 -20.12 -13.14
CA THR A 176 -32.11 -21.24 -12.25
C THR A 176 -31.65 -20.93 -10.81
N THR A 177 -30.46 -20.35 -10.66
CA THR A 177 -29.92 -19.91 -9.36
C THR A 177 -30.80 -18.84 -8.71
N LEU A 178 -31.22 -17.82 -9.47
CA LEU A 178 -32.09 -16.73 -9.00
C LEU A 178 -33.43 -17.27 -8.53
N ASN A 179 -34.08 -18.14 -9.32
CA ASN A 179 -35.36 -18.71 -8.96
C ASN A 179 -35.25 -19.58 -7.70
N PHE A 180 -34.22 -20.43 -7.61
CA PHE A 180 -33.96 -21.23 -6.41
C PHE A 180 -33.70 -20.35 -5.18
N PHE A 181 -32.95 -19.26 -5.35
CA PHE A 181 -32.70 -18.30 -4.29
C PHE A 181 -34.01 -17.65 -3.79
N LEU A 182 -34.84 -17.14 -4.70
CA LEU A 182 -36.09 -16.46 -4.36
C LEU A 182 -37.14 -17.41 -3.76
N ASP A 183 -37.28 -18.61 -4.32
CA ASP A 183 -38.39 -19.52 -3.98
C ASP A 183 -38.04 -20.51 -2.86
N THR A 184 -36.75 -20.77 -2.62
CA THR A 184 -36.30 -21.76 -1.62
C THR A 184 -35.38 -21.16 -0.56
N VAL A 185 -34.32 -20.44 -0.95
CA VAL A 185 -33.32 -19.93 0.00
C VAL A 185 -33.90 -18.82 0.90
N LEU A 186 -34.57 -17.82 0.31
CA LEU A 186 -35.16 -16.73 1.10
C LEU A 186 -36.19 -17.23 2.13
N PRO A 187 -37.19 -18.07 1.77
CA PRO A 187 -38.11 -18.64 2.75
C PRO A 187 -37.41 -19.46 3.83
N ARG A 188 -36.39 -20.25 3.49
CA ARG A 188 -35.69 -21.10 4.47
C ARG A 188 -35.05 -20.29 5.59
N TYR A 189 -34.47 -19.12 5.29
CA TYR A 189 -33.72 -18.34 6.27
C TYR A 189 -34.49 -17.14 6.85
N LEU A 190 -35.54 -16.64 6.18
CA LEU A 190 -36.31 -15.48 6.65
C LEU A 190 -37.63 -15.86 7.30
N ARG A 191 -38.34 -16.89 6.80
CA ARG A 191 -39.61 -17.33 7.37
C ARG A 191 -39.51 -17.72 8.85
N PRO A 192 -38.46 -18.45 9.30
CA PRO A 192 -38.34 -18.84 10.70
C PRO A 192 -38.40 -17.68 11.69
N LEU A 193 -37.98 -16.46 11.30
CA LEU A 193 -38.02 -15.27 12.17
C LEU A 193 -39.44 -14.93 12.67
N GLU A 194 -40.47 -15.34 11.93
CA GLU A 194 -41.88 -14.99 12.17
C GLU A 194 -42.81 -16.21 12.29
N THR A 195 -42.24 -17.43 12.37
CA THR A 195 -42.99 -18.68 12.53
C THR A 195 -42.57 -19.46 13.77
N GLU A 196 -43.29 -20.54 14.09
CA GLU A 196 -43.03 -21.39 15.26
C GLU A 196 -43.09 -20.61 16.59
N GLY A 197 -44.00 -19.62 16.65
CA GLY A 197 -44.18 -18.77 17.82
C GLY A 197 -43.17 -17.62 17.93
N ARG A 198 -42.20 -17.52 17.01
CA ARG A 198 -41.25 -16.40 16.93
C ARG A 198 -41.90 -15.20 16.26
N SER A 199 -41.43 -14.02 16.65
CA SER A 199 -41.75 -12.76 15.97
C SER A 199 -40.60 -11.79 16.15
N ILE A 200 -40.33 -11.03 15.10
CA ILE A 200 -39.36 -9.93 15.14
C ILE A 200 -40.09 -8.59 15.13
N LYS A 201 -39.50 -7.58 15.78
CA LYS A 201 -40.08 -6.23 15.84
C LYS A 201 -39.46 -5.37 14.75
N PRO A 202 -40.26 -4.63 13.95
CA PRO A 202 -39.72 -3.62 13.05
C PRO A 202 -38.86 -2.62 13.81
N THR A 203 -37.60 -2.51 13.39
CA THR A 203 -36.56 -1.71 14.05
C THR A 203 -35.97 -0.75 13.02
N LEU A 204 -35.78 0.51 13.40
CA LEU A 204 -35.24 1.51 12.47
C LEU A 204 -33.76 1.21 12.24
N CYS A 205 -33.39 1.01 10.99
CA CYS A 205 -32.02 0.77 10.54
C CYS A 205 -31.58 1.93 9.63
N HIS A 206 -30.32 2.32 9.67
CA HIS A 206 -29.67 3.28 8.76
C HIS A 206 -29.46 2.68 7.36
N THR A 207 -29.13 1.39 7.28
CA THR A 207 -28.92 0.57 6.07
C THR A 207 -27.84 1.03 5.09
N ASP A 208 -26.95 1.92 5.53
CA ASP A 208 -25.80 2.39 4.73
C ASP A 208 -24.58 2.77 5.59
N LEU A 209 -24.34 2.00 6.66
CA LEU A 209 -23.21 2.19 7.58
C LEU A 209 -21.93 1.53 7.04
N TRP A 210 -21.46 1.99 5.88
CA TRP A 210 -20.12 1.67 5.39
C TRP A 210 -19.11 2.72 5.88
N PRO A 211 -17.79 2.42 5.89
CA PRO A 211 -16.79 3.31 6.50
C PRO A 211 -16.75 4.76 5.97
N GLY A 212 -17.26 5.02 4.76
CA GLY A 212 -17.33 6.37 4.21
C GLY A 212 -18.43 7.25 4.80
N ASN A 213 -19.42 6.64 5.49
CA ASN A 213 -20.55 7.33 6.11
C ASN A 213 -20.43 7.42 7.64
N VAL A 214 -19.24 7.15 8.18
CA VAL A 214 -18.95 7.16 9.62
C VAL A 214 -17.63 7.88 9.86
N LYS A 215 -17.67 8.96 10.64
CA LYS A 215 -16.49 9.79 10.93
C LYS A 215 -16.38 10.11 12.42
N TYR A 216 -15.18 10.41 12.90
CA TYR A 216 -15.02 10.99 14.23
C TYR A 216 -15.43 12.46 14.22
N LYS A 217 -16.05 12.91 15.30
CA LYS A 217 -16.16 14.33 15.65
C LYS A 217 -14.78 14.88 16.02
N LEU A 218 -14.64 16.20 16.06
CA LEU A 218 -13.41 16.89 16.43
C LEU A 218 -12.88 16.51 17.84
N ASP A 219 -13.73 15.98 18.71
CA ASP A 219 -13.35 15.47 20.04
C ASP A 219 -12.51 14.18 19.98
N ASN A 220 -12.48 13.50 18.82
CA ASN A 220 -11.80 12.23 18.58
C ASN A 220 -12.23 11.08 19.51
N GLU A 221 -13.41 11.21 20.12
CA GLU A 221 -14.01 10.23 21.05
C GLU A 221 -15.39 9.77 20.55
N THR A 222 -16.15 10.69 19.96
CA THR A 222 -17.51 10.44 19.49
C THR A 222 -17.51 10.28 17.96
N ILE A 223 -18.26 9.30 17.44
CA ILE A 223 -18.48 9.18 16.00
C ILE A 223 -19.78 9.85 15.59
N ILE A 224 -19.86 10.24 14.33
CA ILE A 224 -21.06 10.72 13.67
C ILE A 224 -21.29 9.91 12.40
N VAL A 225 -22.55 9.57 12.15
CA VAL A 225 -23.01 8.91 10.92
C VAL A 225 -23.83 9.88 10.10
N TYR A 226 -23.89 9.68 8.79
CA TYR A 226 -24.64 10.51 7.86
C TYR A 226 -24.98 9.73 6.60
N ASP A 227 -25.81 10.33 5.74
CA ASP A 227 -26.31 9.73 4.50
C ASP A 227 -27.18 8.49 4.77
N ALA A 228 -28.13 8.67 5.69
CA ALA A 228 -29.03 7.60 6.11
C ALA A 228 -29.97 7.18 4.97
N ASN A 229 -30.01 5.87 4.70
CA ASN A 229 -30.97 5.23 3.81
C ASN A 229 -32.01 4.46 4.65
N ALA A 230 -32.73 5.18 5.50
CA ALA A 230 -33.39 4.56 6.65
C ALA A 230 -34.55 3.62 6.28
N LEU A 231 -34.72 2.55 7.05
CA LEU A 231 -35.76 1.54 6.84
C LEU A 231 -36.21 0.92 8.16
N TRP A 232 -37.53 0.71 8.36
CA TRP A 232 -38.02 -0.16 9.43
C TRP A 232 -37.90 -1.61 9.00
N ALA A 233 -36.91 -2.31 9.56
CA ALA A 233 -36.43 -3.60 9.08
C ALA A 233 -36.17 -4.58 10.24
N HIS A 234 -35.78 -5.81 9.87
CA HIS A 234 -35.05 -6.69 10.78
C HIS A 234 -33.66 -6.10 11.04
N ASN A 235 -33.30 -5.91 12.31
CA ASN A 235 -32.09 -5.22 12.78
C ASN A 235 -30.77 -5.82 12.24
N GLU A 236 -30.71 -7.11 11.93
CA GLU A 236 -29.50 -7.73 11.37
C GLU A 236 -29.16 -7.24 9.95
N ILE A 237 -30.08 -6.55 9.25
CA ILE A 237 -29.81 -5.95 7.94
C ILE A 237 -28.61 -4.98 7.98
N GLU A 238 -28.45 -4.26 9.10
CA GLU A 238 -27.40 -3.27 9.29
C GLU A 238 -26.00 -3.89 9.31
N LEU A 239 -25.92 -5.20 9.54
CA LEU A 239 -24.67 -5.94 9.61
C LEU A 239 -24.12 -6.32 8.21
N ALA A 240 -24.90 -6.08 7.14
CA ALA A 240 -24.51 -6.43 5.78
C ALA A 240 -23.17 -5.81 5.31
N PRO A 241 -22.89 -4.50 5.54
CA PRO A 241 -21.61 -3.90 5.15
C PRO A 241 -20.41 -4.57 5.83
N PHE A 242 -20.58 -5.13 7.03
CA PHE A 242 -19.49 -5.75 7.81
C PHE A 242 -19.08 -7.14 7.28
N ARG A 243 -19.86 -7.70 6.36
CA ARG A 243 -19.50 -8.89 5.58
C ARG A 243 -19.01 -8.56 4.17
N ASN A 244 -19.06 -7.30 3.77
CA ASN A 244 -18.61 -6.89 2.45
C ASN A 244 -17.06 -6.88 2.42
N PRO A 245 -16.40 -7.68 1.57
CA PRO A 245 -14.94 -7.75 1.50
C PRO A 245 -14.29 -6.47 0.94
N ARG A 246 -15.08 -5.46 0.57
CA ARG A 246 -14.60 -4.14 0.19
C ARG A 246 -14.17 -3.30 1.40
N TYR A 247 -14.70 -3.60 2.57
CA TYR A 247 -14.50 -2.81 3.78
C TYR A 247 -13.70 -3.64 4.79
N PRO A 248 -12.70 -3.07 5.49
CA PRO A 248 -11.92 -3.80 6.50
C PRO A 248 -12.70 -3.88 7.83
N LEU A 249 -13.95 -4.28 7.71
CA LEU A 249 -14.90 -4.63 8.76
C LEU A 249 -14.93 -6.17 8.89
N GLY A 250 -15.47 -6.71 9.98
CA GLY A 250 -15.50 -8.16 10.11
C GLY A 250 -16.01 -8.69 11.45
N LYS A 251 -15.67 -9.93 11.78
CA LYS A 251 -16.25 -10.67 12.93
C LYS A 251 -16.13 -9.98 14.28
N ALA A 252 -15.18 -9.08 14.46
CA ALA A 252 -15.07 -8.30 15.69
C ALA A 252 -16.28 -7.37 15.90
N TYR A 253 -16.81 -6.77 14.83
CA TYR A 253 -17.98 -5.91 14.86
C TYR A 253 -19.26 -6.70 15.12
N PHE A 254 -19.43 -7.89 14.51
CA PHE A 254 -20.56 -8.77 14.85
C PHE A 254 -20.57 -9.14 16.34
N ARG A 255 -19.42 -9.57 16.86
CA ARG A 255 -19.30 -9.92 18.28
C ARG A 255 -19.58 -8.73 19.19
N GLU A 256 -19.15 -7.54 18.81
CA GLU A 256 -19.42 -6.35 19.61
C GLU A 256 -20.90 -5.98 19.57
N TYR A 257 -21.52 -5.95 18.39
CA TYR A 257 -22.95 -5.70 18.26
C TYR A 257 -23.80 -6.69 19.04
N TRP A 258 -23.48 -7.98 18.97
CA TRP A 258 -24.21 -9.05 19.68
C TRP A 258 -24.02 -9.06 21.20
N LYS A 259 -23.10 -8.25 21.76
CA LYS A 259 -23.09 -7.99 23.21
C LYS A 259 -24.28 -7.13 23.65
N HIS A 260 -24.79 -6.28 22.75
CA HIS A 260 -25.80 -5.27 23.06
C HIS A 260 -27.18 -5.66 22.51
N VAL A 261 -27.23 -6.29 21.34
CA VAL A 261 -28.46 -6.69 20.66
C VAL A 261 -28.47 -8.21 20.48
N PRO A 262 -29.47 -8.94 21.03
CA PRO A 262 -29.52 -10.39 20.91
C PRO A 262 -29.63 -10.84 19.45
N ILE A 263 -29.07 -12.00 19.15
CA ILE A 263 -29.19 -12.66 17.85
C ILE A 263 -30.65 -13.08 17.67
N SER A 264 -31.21 -12.91 16.47
CA SER A 264 -32.57 -13.33 16.20
C SER A 264 -32.65 -14.85 16.04
N GLU A 265 -33.62 -15.49 16.66
CA GLU A 265 -33.85 -16.94 16.53
C GLU A 265 -34.37 -17.32 15.13
N PRO A 266 -33.90 -18.43 14.51
CA PRO A 266 -32.82 -19.33 14.96
C PRO A 266 -31.44 -18.67 14.87
N GLU A 267 -30.63 -18.78 15.92
CA GLU A 267 -29.30 -18.14 15.95
C GLU A 267 -28.32 -18.73 14.91
N GLU A 268 -28.43 -20.03 14.63
CA GLU A 268 -27.61 -20.74 13.65
C GLU A 268 -27.75 -20.18 12.22
N ASP A 269 -28.91 -19.60 11.91
CA ASP A 269 -29.23 -19.04 10.61
C ASP A 269 -28.71 -17.59 10.45
N ALA A 270 -28.23 -16.94 11.53
CA ALA A 270 -27.83 -15.52 11.53
C ALA A 270 -26.79 -15.20 10.45
N ASP A 271 -25.81 -16.09 10.25
CA ASP A 271 -24.77 -15.89 9.24
C ASP A 271 -25.34 -15.87 7.82
N SER A 272 -26.25 -16.80 7.54
CA SER A 272 -26.92 -16.91 6.24
C SER A 272 -27.84 -15.71 5.99
N ARG A 273 -28.54 -15.21 7.02
CA ARG A 273 -29.35 -13.99 6.93
C ARG A 273 -28.50 -12.76 6.61
N ILE A 274 -27.36 -12.58 7.25
CA ILE A 274 -26.46 -11.45 6.95
C ILE A 274 -25.92 -11.52 5.52
N ILE A 275 -25.62 -12.72 4.99
CA ILE A 275 -25.24 -12.89 3.58
C ILE A 275 -26.41 -12.52 2.65
N ILE A 276 -27.65 -12.89 2.98
CA ILE A 276 -28.85 -12.45 2.24
C ILE A 276 -28.93 -10.91 2.22
N TYR A 277 -28.67 -10.25 3.34
CA TYR A 277 -28.69 -8.79 3.43
C TYR A 277 -27.52 -8.15 2.66
N LEU A 278 -26.34 -8.78 2.61
CA LEU A 278 -25.23 -8.36 1.76
C LEU A 278 -25.56 -8.43 0.26
N ILE A 279 -26.28 -9.48 -0.18
CA ILE A 279 -26.70 -9.64 -1.58
C ILE A 279 -27.49 -8.42 -2.06
N ARG A 280 -28.36 -7.83 -1.21
CA ARG A 280 -29.07 -6.57 -1.55
C ARG A 280 -28.09 -5.45 -1.93
N HIS A 281 -27.08 -5.20 -1.11
CA HIS A 281 -26.06 -4.19 -1.41
C HIS A 281 -25.31 -4.49 -2.70
N GLN A 282 -24.96 -5.75 -2.94
CA GLN A 282 -24.24 -6.15 -4.16
C GLN A 282 -25.09 -5.98 -5.42
N VAL A 283 -26.40 -6.28 -5.38
CA VAL A 283 -27.32 -6.03 -6.50
C VAL A 283 -27.50 -4.53 -6.75
N CYS A 284 -27.60 -3.71 -5.70
CA CYS A 284 -27.63 -2.25 -5.82
C CYS A 284 -26.34 -1.71 -6.47
N LEU A 285 -25.17 -2.18 -6.03
CA LEU A 285 -23.89 -1.80 -6.63
C LEU A 285 -23.77 -2.26 -8.08
N ALA A 286 -24.19 -3.49 -8.41
CA ALA A 286 -24.20 -3.99 -9.79
C ALA A 286 -25.10 -3.15 -10.71
N SER A 287 -26.19 -2.61 -10.16
CA SER A 287 -27.11 -1.71 -10.87
C SER A 287 -26.55 -0.29 -11.05
N LEU A 288 -25.82 0.23 -10.05
CA LEU A 288 -25.16 1.55 -10.11
C LEU A 288 -23.96 1.55 -11.06
N TYR A 289 -23.22 0.44 -11.09
CA TYR A 289 -21.97 0.28 -11.83
C TYR A 289 -22.09 -0.84 -12.87
N PRO A 290 -22.93 -0.65 -13.91
CA PRO A 290 -23.26 -1.71 -14.86
C PRO A 290 -22.06 -2.20 -15.69
N ASN A 291 -20.97 -1.43 -15.74
CA ASN A 291 -19.75 -1.79 -16.47
C ASN A 291 -18.82 -2.73 -15.67
N GLU A 292 -19.04 -2.89 -14.37
CA GLU A 292 -18.22 -3.75 -13.50
C GLU A 292 -18.78 -5.18 -13.49
N LEU A 293 -18.31 -6.03 -14.40
CA LEU A 293 -18.83 -7.40 -14.60
C LEU A 293 -18.81 -8.23 -13.31
N LYS A 294 -17.75 -8.09 -12.51
CA LYS A 294 -17.52 -8.83 -11.26
C LYS A 294 -18.61 -8.62 -10.19
N LEU A 295 -19.35 -7.51 -10.22
CA LEU A 295 -20.38 -7.23 -9.20
C LEU A 295 -21.59 -8.16 -9.32
N ARG A 296 -21.95 -8.57 -10.54
CA ARG A 296 -23.01 -9.56 -10.76
C ARG A 296 -22.55 -10.95 -10.33
N ASP A 297 -21.32 -11.31 -10.67
CA ASP A 297 -20.72 -12.58 -10.25
C ASP A 297 -20.64 -12.68 -8.71
N ALA A 298 -20.40 -11.58 -8.01
CA ALA A 298 -20.32 -11.55 -6.55
C ALA A 298 -21.65 -11.94 -5.88
N PHE A 299 -22.78 -11.34 -6.28
CA PHE A 299 -24.06 -11.70 -5.68
C PHE A 299 -24.55 -13.07 -6.14
N LEU A 300 -24.31 -13.46 -7.40
CA LEU A 300 -24.63 -14.79 -7.90
C LEU A 300 -23.86 -15.88 -7.14
N SER A 301 -22.57 -15.65 -6.86
CA SER A 301 -21.75 -16.58 -6.09
C SER A 301 -22.27 -16.76 -4.66
N ASN A 302 -22.69 -15.67 -4.00
CA ASN A 302 -23.32 -15.74 -2.69
C ASN A 302 -24.68 -16.44 -2.73
N MET A 303 -25.48 -16.25 -3.79
CA MET A 303 -26.73 -16.98 -3.99
C MET A 303 -26.51 -18.49 -4.15
N ARG A 304 -25.50 -18.90 -4.94
CA ARG A 304 -25.11 -20.31 -5.09
C ARG A 304 -24.63 -20.91 -3.79
N LEU A 305 -23.76 -20.20 -3.06
CA LEU A 305 -23.26 -20.62 -1.75
C LEU A 305 -24.41 -20.92 -0.77
N LEU A 306 -25.39 -20.01 -0.67
CA LEU A 306 -26.56 -20.23 0.19
C LEU A 306 -27.44 -21.36 -0.35
N GLY A 307 -27.57 -21.47 -1.67
CA GLY A 307 -28.31 -22.55 -2.31
C GLY A 307 -27.74 -23.94 -2.00
N ASP A 308 -26.42 -24.08 -2.04
CA ASP A 308 -25.73 -25.33 -1.73
C ASP A 308 -25.86 -25.67 -0.23
N ARG A 309 -25.73 -24.69 0.66
CA ARG A 309 -26.01 -24.89 2.10
C ARG A 309 -27.40 -25.45 2.35
N VAL A 310 -28.43 -24.91 1.68
CA VAL A 310 -29.82 -25.42 1.84
C VAL A 310 -29.96 -26.85 1.34
N LYS A 311 -29.26 -27.23 0.26
CA LYS A 311 -29.27 -28.61 -0.24
C LYS A 311 -28.59 -29.56 0.75
N ASP A 312 -27.44 -29.16 1.30
CA ASP A 312 -26.71 -29.95 2.28
C ASP A 312 -27.54 -30.17 3.55
N GLU A 313 -28.14 -29.12 4.10
CA GLU A 313 -29.06 -29.23 5.25
C GLU A 313 -30.29 -30.11 4.97
N SER A 314 -30.77 -30.12 3.73
CA SER A 314 -31.90 -30.96 3.32
C SER A 314 -31.48 -32.43 3.21
N GLN A 315 -30.25 -32.67 2.77
CA GLN A 315 -29.68 -34.01 2.66
C GLN A 315 -29.39 -34.59 4.04
N GLU A 316 -28.78 -33.79 4.93
CA GLU A 316 -28.53 -34.17 6.31
C GLU A 316 -29.83 -34.52 7.04
N ARG A 317 -30.90 -33.74 6.88
CA ARG A 317 -32.23 -34.07 7.42
C ARG A 317 -32.76 -35.42 6.92
N LYS A 318 -32.65 -35.70 5.63
CA LYS A 318 -33.07 -37.00 5.06
C LYS A 318 -32.23 -38.17 5.55
N ASP A 319 -30.96 -37.93 5.86
CA ASP A 319 -30.05 -38.95 6.36
C ASP A 319 -30.30 -39.23 7.85
N VAL A 320 -30.60 -38.21 8.65
CA VAL A 320 -31.07 -38.34 10.04
C VAL A 320 -32.42 -39.06 10.08
N GLU A 321 -33.40 -38.69 9.25
CA GLU A 321 -34.69 -39.40 9.17
C GLU A 321 -34.50 -40.87 8.77
N ARG A 322 -33.64 -41.18 7.80
CA ARG A 322 -33.29 -42.58 7.45
C ARG A 322 -32.63 -43.33 8.60
N ALA A 323 -31.74 -42.68 9.35
CA ALA A 323 -31.11 -43.27 10.52
C ALA A 323 -32.12 -43.54 11.65
N GLN A 324 -33.09 -42.64 11.85
CA GLN A 324 -34.13 -42.76 12.86
C GLN A 324 -35.14 -43.86 12.52
N VAL A 325 -35.55 -43.98 11.25
CA VAL A 325 -36.38 -45.10 10.76
C VAL A 325 -35.64 -46.44 10.86
N SER A 326 -34.33 -46.46 10.58
CA SER A 326 -33.48 -47.64 10.78
C SER A 326 -33.41 -48.06 12.25
N PHE A 327 -33.26 -47.10 13.17
CA PHE A 327 -33.22 -47.34 14.61
C PHE A 327 -34.56 -47.86 15.16
N GLU A 328 -35.70 -47.30 14.73
CA GLU A 328 -37.03 -47.78 15.10
C GLU A 328 -37.32 -49.18 14.55
N SER A 329 -36.79 -49.53 13.36
CA SER A 329 -36.91 -50.88 12.80
C SER A 329 -36.12 -51.95 13.56
N GLN A 330 -35.04 -51.57 14.25
CA GLN A 330 -34.23 -52.48 15.07
C GLN A 330 -34.85 -52.79 16.45
N ILE A 331 -35.72 -51.91 16.95
CA ILE A 331 -36.46 -52.12 18.22
C ILE A 331 -37.67 -53.07 18.03
N ALA A 332 -38.11 -53.29 16.78
CA ALA A 332 -39.26 -54.14 16.45
C ALA A 332 -38.94 -55.65 16.37
N ALA A 333 -37.71 -56.09 16.65
CA ALA A 333 -37.35 -57.51 16.67
C ALA A 333 -37.63 -58.16 18.05
N PRO A 334 -38.30 -59.33 18.12
CA PRO A 334 -38.65 -59.95 19.39
C PRO A 334 -37.40 -60.53 20.09
N VAL A 335 -37.18 -60.11 21.33
CA VAL A 335 -36.07 -60.55 22.19
C VAL A 335 -36.32 -61.99 22.69
N PRO A 336 -35.33 -62.92 22.64
CA PRO A 336 -35.44 -64.21 23.29
C PRO A 336 -35.20 -64.10 24.81
N VAL A 337 -36.04 -64.79 25.57
CA VAL A 337 -36.01 -64.91 27.04
C VAL A 337 -34.82 -65.76 27.48
N GLY A 338 -33.99 -65.28 28.43
CA GLY A 338 -32.94 -66.09 29.05
C GLY A 338 -32.04 -65.40 30.09
N GLN A 339 -32.47 -65.45 31.36
CA GLN A 339 -31.72 -65.52 32.63
C GLN A 339 -30.79 -64.37 33.12
N SER A 340 -31.34 -63.65 34.09
CA SER A 340 -30.82 -63.09 35.36
C SER A 340 -29.33 -63.21 35.76
N ASN A 341 -28.74 -62.08 36.16
CA ASN A 341 -28.53 -61.76 37.60
C ASN A 341 -28.15 -60.28 37.84
N TYR A 342 -28.99 -59.61 38.63
CA TYR A 342 -28.79 -58.61 39.70
C TYR A 342 -27.32 -58.38 40.17
N GLU A 343 -26.84 -57.24 40.67
CA GLU A 343 -27.37 -55.93 41.07
C GLU A 343 -26.18 -55.04 41.48
N MET A 344 -26.22 -53.74 41.22
CA MET A 344 -26.04 -52.62 42.19
C MET A 344 -25.58 -51.34 41.48
N ALA A 345 -26.50 -50.37 41.39
CA ALA A 345 -26.36 -49.05 42.03
C ALA A 345 -27.28 -48.04 41.32
N ARG A 346 -28.37 -47.70 42.00
CA ARG A 346 -29.00 -46.37 41.91
C ARG A 346 -29.09 -45.85 43.34
N VAL A 347 -28.62 -44.63 43.58
CA VAL A 347 -29.40 -43.57 44.23
C VAL A 347 -28.90 -42.22 43.67
N ASN A 348 -29.87 -41.35 43.47
CA ASN A 348 -29.84 -40.04 42.82
C ASN A 348 -29.08 -38.94 43.60
N ASP A 349 -28.94 -37.84 42.86
CA ASP A 349 -29.11 -36.44 43.27
C ASP A 349 -27.86 -35.55 43.39
N LEU A 350 -27.86 -34.56 42.48
CA LEU A 350 -27.45 -33.16 42.60
C LEU A 350 -26.05 -32.72 42.10
N GLU A 351 -26.14 -31.75 41.18
CA GLU A 351 -25.26 -30.61 40.89
C GLU A 351 -24.06 -30.76 39.93
N GLY A 352 -24.08 -29.91 38.89
CA GLY A 352 -22.88 -29.16 38.49
C GLY A 352 -22.31 -29.40 37.08
N THR A 353 -22.65 -28.47 36.17
CA THR A 353 -21.78 -27.83 35.15
C THR A 353 -21.15 -28.64 34.00
N ASP A 354 -21.55 -28.24 32.77
CA ASP A 354 -20.76 -27.97 31.55
C ASP A 354 -19.56 -28.87 31.19
N GLY A 355 -19.70 -29.57 30.06
CA GLY A 355 -18.59 -30.26 29.39
C GLY A 355 -18.94 -30.68 27.96
N ILE A 356 -18.81 -29.74 27.02
CA ILE A 356 -18.78 -30.00 25.57
C ILE A 356 -17.52 -30.85 25.26
N VAL A 357 -17.72 -32.05 24.72
CA VAL A 357 -16.65 -32.90 24.18
C VAL A 357 -16.41 -32.52 22.71
N PRO A 358 -15.17 -32.20 22.27
CA PRO A 358 -14.89 -31.88 20.87
C PRO A 358 -14.68 -33.13 20.02
N LEU A 359 -15.38 -33.21 18.89
CA LEU A 359 -15.15 -34.21 17.82
C LEU A 359 -13.94 -33.79 16.96
N GLU A 360 -12.96 -34.68 16.79
CA GLU A 360 -11.81 -34.51 15.88
C GLU A 360 -12.23 -34.66 14.39
N PRO A 361 -11.53 -33.99 13.44
CA PRO A 361 -11.85 -34.08 12.02
C PRO A 361 -11.16 -35.26 11.32
N ILE A 362 -11.93 -35.98 10.52
CA ILE A 362 -11.47 -37.05 9.62
C ILE A 362 -10.70 -36.42 8.45
N LEU A 363 -9.44 -36.87 8.28
CA LEU A 363 -8.55 -36.56 7.17
C LEU A 363 -9.03 -37.24 5.88
N THR A 364 -9.25 -36.46 4.82
CA THR A 364 -9.26 -36.96 3.42
C THR A 364 -8.21 -36.24 2.59
N SER A 365 -7.22 -37.03 2.17
CA SER A 365 -6.29 -36.87 1.03
C SER A 365 -5.91 -35.47 0.57
N HIS A 366 -4.77 -34.99 1.08
CA HIS A 366 -3.94 -33.97 0.46
C HIS A 366 -3.27 -34.54 -0.80
N GLN A 367 -3.60 -34.04 -2.00
CA GLN A 367 -2.59 -33.75 -3.04
C GLN A 367 -3.07 -33.02 -4.31
N ASP A 368 -4.38 -32.90 -4.59
CA ASP A 368 -4.83 -32.31 -5.88
C ASP A 368 -5.65 -31.01 -5.77
N ALA A 369 -5.75 -30.38 -4.60
CA ALA A 369 -6.59 -29.19 -4.37
C ALA A 369 -5.82 -27.84 -4.24
N GLU A 370 -4.51 -27.81 -4.54
CA GLU A 370 -3.68 -26.62 -4.29
C GLU A 370 -3.52 -25.65 -5.49
N LEU A 371 -4.27 -25.80 -6.58
CA LEU A 371 -4.08 -24.98 -7.79
C LEU A 371 -5.22 -24.04 -8.19
N GLU A 372 -6.36 -23.96 -7.49
CA GLU A 372 -7.50 -23.14 -7.93
C GLU A 372 -8.09 -22.13 -6.93
N ASN A 373 -7.48 -21.91 -5.76
CA ASN A 373 -7.93 -20.88 -4.82
C ASN A 373 -6.90 -19.75 -4.62
N GLU A 374 -6.60 -18.99 -5.68
CA GLU A 374 -5.97 -17.66 -5.57
C GLU A 374 -7.04 -16.56 -5.71
N VAL A 375 -7.95 -16.47 -4.74
CA VAL A 375 -8.72 -15.25 -4.51
C VAL A 375 -7.88 -14.35 -3.60
N VAL A 376 -7.27 -13.32 -4.18
CA VAL A 376 -6.51 -12.29 -3.46
C VAL A 376 -7.46 -11.56 -2.50
N ASN A 377 -7.30 -11.79 -1.19
CA ASN A 377 -7.92 -10.96 -0.14
C ASN A 377 -7.37 -9.52 -0.25
N GLU A 378 -8.19 -8.55 -0.66
CA GLU A 378 -7.80 -7.14 -0.77
C GLU A 378 -7.81 -6.38 0.58
N ASP A 379 -8.22 -7.03 1.69
CA ASP A 379 -8.35 -6.43 3.04
C ASP A 379 -7.05 -6.41 3.89
N GLU A 380 -5.89 -6.77 3.33
CA GLU A 380 -4.64 -6.71 4.08
C GLU A 380 -4.00 -5.32 3.92
N LEU A 381 -3.99 -4.51 5.00
CA LEU A 381 -3.16 -3.30 5.10
C LEU A 381 -1.79 -3.60 4.50
N PHE A 382 -1.36 -2.81 3.50
CA PHE A 382 -0.10 -3.07 2.79
C PHE A 382 1.03 -3.28 3.79
N THR A 383 1.10 -2.48 4.86
CA THR A 383 2.00 -2.76 5.99
C THR A 383 1.39 -2.34 7.33
N VAL A 384 1.70 -3.11 8.39
CA VAL A 384 1.31 -2.78 9.79
C VAL A 384 2.17 -1.68 10.42
N PHE A 385 3.26 -1.26 9.76
CA PHE A 385 4.15 -0.24 10.31
C PHE A 385 3.48 1.15 10.30
N THR A 386 3.50 1.83 11.46
CA THR A 386 2.99 3.20 11.59
C THR A 386 3.78 4.17 10.70
N LYS A 387 3.24 5.39 10.47
CA LYS A 387 3.95 6.42 9.68
C LYS A 387 5.36 6.67 10.23
N TRP A 388 5.52 6.83 11.55
CA TRP A 388 6.82 7.05 12.17
C TRP A 388 7.76 5.84 12.00
N GLN A 389 7.26 4.61 12.20
CA GLN A 389 8.04 3.39 12.01
C GLN A 389 8.55 3.26 10.57
N LYS A 390 7.69 3.51 9.56
CA LYS A 390 8.11 3.52 8.14
C LYS A 390 9.24 4.49 7.87
N HIS A 391 9.14 5.72 8.39
CA HIS A 391 10.18 6.73 8.22
C HIS A 391 11.47 6.30 8.92
N TRP A 392 11.40 5.74 10.13
CA TRP A 392 12.59 5.26 10.84
C TRP A 392 13.27 4.06 10.16
N ILE A 393 12.51 3.07 9.71
CA ILE A 393 13.01 1.93 8.93
C ILE A 393 13.71 2.43 7.67
N SER A 394 13.06 3.32 6.92
CA SER A 394 13.65 3.90 5.72
C SER A 394 14.90 4.72 6.03
N LEU A 395 14.88 5.54 7.08
CA LEU A 395 16.00 6.42 7.44
C LEU A 395 17.23 5.62 7.85
N SER A 396 17.06 4.61 8.70
CA SER A 396 18.14 3.72 9.13
C SER A 396 18.74 2.89 7.98
N ALA A 397 17.90 2.35 7.09
CA ALA A 397 18.36 1.66 5.89
C ALA A 397 19.05 2.61 4.88
N SER A 398 18.57 3.86 4.76
CA SER A 398 19.17 4.88 3.88
C SER A 398 20.51 5.37 4.42
N PHE A 399 20.61 5.60 5.72
CA PHE A 399 21.87 5.94 6.39
C PHE A 399 22.90 4.81 6.22
N SER A 400 22.48 3.56 6.30
CA SER A 400 23.35 2.41 6.03
C SER A 400 23.82 2.38 4.58
N ALA A 401 22.91 2.64 3.63
CA ALA A 401 23.25 2.73 2.20
C ALA A 401 24.30 3.81 1.88
N MET A 402 24.41 4.85 2.72
CA MET A 402 25.47 5.87 2.63
C MET A 402 26.87 5.24 2.63
N PHE A 403 27.09 4.14 3.38
CA PHE A 403 28.39 3.49 3.48
C PHE A 403 28.82 2.79 2.17
N SER A 404 27.88 2.50 1.27
CA SER A 404 28.14 1.94 -0.07
C SER A 404 29.08 2.83 -0.87
N THR A 405 28.80 4.14 -0.89
CA THR A 405 29.60 5.14 -1.60
C THR A 405 30.67 5.75 -0.70
N MET A 406 30.36 6.08 0.55
CA MET A 406 31.33 6.70 1.48
C MET A 406 32.64 5.89 1.61
N SER A 407 32.56 4.57 1.77
CA SER A 407 33.72 3.69 1.96
C SER A 407 34.65 3.64 0.74
N SER A 408 34.14 3.95 -0.45
CA SER A 408 34.95 4.10 -1.65
C SER A 408 35.62 5.46 -1.71
N TYR A 409 34.88 6.53 -1.39
CA TYR A 409 35.34 7.90 -1.60
C TYR A 409 36.26 8.45 -0.50
N ILE A 410 36.07 8.01 0.74
CA ILE A 410 36.93 8.38 1.88
C ILE A 410 38.39 7.95 1.69
N TYR A 411 38.64 7.03 0.76
CA TYR A 411 39.96 6.49 0.43
C TYR A 411 40.81 7.41 -0.46
N TYR A 412 40.20 8.25 -1.31
CA TYR A 412 40.92 9.01 -2.34
C TYR A 412 42.05 9.90 -1.79
N PRO A 413 41.85 10.71 -0.73
CA PRO A 413 42.92 11.53 -0.16
C PRO A 413 44.09 10.72 0.41
N ALA A 414 43.86 9.47 0.77
CA ALA A 414 44.85 8.60 1.39
C ALA A 414 45.72 7.82 0.39
N ILE A 415 45.44 7.88 -0.92
CA ILE A 415 46.15 7.10 -1.94
C ILE A 415 47.67 7.33 -1.91
N VAL A 416 48.11 8.59 -1.87
CA VAL A 416 49.53 8.94 -1.86
C VAL A 416 50.20 8.54 -0.53
N PRO A 417 49.63 8.84 0.65
CA PRO A 417 50.13 8.34 1.93
C PRO A 417 50.26 6.81 2.00
N ILE A 418 49.26 6.06 1.51
CA ILE A 418 49.29 4.58 1.50
C ILE A 418 50.39 4.07 0.58
N SER A 419 50.55 4.66 -0.61
CA SER A 419 51.62 4.32 -1.55
C SER A 419 53.01 4.48 -0.93
N ARG A 420 53.22 5.56 -0.17
CA ARG A 420 54.48 5.82 0.55
C ARG A 420 54.70 4.82 1.69
N ASP A 421 53.69 4.54 2.50
CA ASP A 421 53.78 3.65 3.65
C ASP A 421 54.03 2.18 3.25
N LEU A 422 53.35 1.71 2.20
CA LEU A 422 53.50 0.35 1.66
C LEU A 422 54.64 0.21 0.64
N ARG A 423 55.32 1.31 0.30
CA ARG A 423 56.43 1.37 -0.68
C ARG A 423 56.06 0.79 -2.06
N VAL A 424 54.85 1.11 -2.54
CA VAL A 424 54.34 0.69 -3.86
C VAL A 424 53.97 1.90 -4.69
N SER A 425 53.87 1.75 -6.02
CA SER A 425 53.47 2.85 -6.90
C SER A 425 52.02 3.29 -6.67
N VAL A 426 51.72 4.56 -6.95
CA VAL A 426 50.33 5.08 -6.93
C VAL A 426 49.44 4.29 -7.91
N SER A 427 50.00 3.82 -9.02
CA SER A 427 49.31 2.96 -9.98
C SER A 427 48.83 1.64 -9.34
N LEU A 428 49.68 0.99 -8.54
CA LEU A 428 49.28 -0.21 -7.79
C LEU A 428 48.19 0.11 -6.76
N ILE A 429 48.26 1.25 -6.06
CA ILE A 429 47.19 1.65 -5.16
C ILE A 429 45.88 1.93 -5.91
N ASN A 430 45.92 2.54 -7.09
CA ASN A 430 44.73 2.74 -7.93
C ASN A 430 44.08 1.43 -8.35
N LEU A 431 44.85 0.33 -8.48
CA LEU A 431 44.29 -1.01 -8.70
C LEU A 431 43.33 -1.43 -7.58
N THR A 432 43.54 -0.98 -6.35
CA THR A 432 42.62 -1.24 -5.22
C THR A 432 41.29 -0.49 -5.37
N VAL A 433 41.28 0.65 -6.06
CA VAL A 433 40.05 1.40 -6.38
C VAL A 433 39.30 0.72 -7.52
N THR A 434 40.01 0.33 -8.59
CA THR A 434 39.39 -0.35 -9.73
C THR A 434 38.83 -1.72 -9.35
N SER A 435 39.57 -2.53 -8.59
CA SER A 435 39.10 -3.83 -8.10
C SER A 435 37.91 -3.69 -7.14
N TYR A 436 37.88 -2.66 -6.29
CA TYR A 436 36.72 -2.32 -5.47
C TYR A 436 35.48 -2.09 -6.34
N LEU A 437 35.59 -1.35 -7.44
CA LEU A 437 34.47 -1.07 -8.34
C LEU A 437 33.98 -2.31 -9.11
N ILE A 438 34.90 -3.21 -9.50
CA ILE A 438 34.54 -4.50 -10.13
C ILE A 438 33.67 -5.32 -9.18
N ILE A 439 34.08 -5.43 -7.92
CA ILE A 439 33.28 -6.14 -6.91
C ILE A 439 31.98 -5.39 -6.62
N ALA A 440 31.98 -4.05 -6.62
CA ALA A 440 30.77 -3.26 -6.44
C ALA A 440 29.76 -3.46 -7.59
N ALA A 441 30.22 -3.86 -8.79
CA ALA A 441 29.35 -4.21 -9.91
C ALA A 441 28.65 -5.57 -9.69
N ILE A 442 29.40 -6.54 -9.15
CA ILE A 442 28.99 -7.95 -9.09
C ILE A 442 28.23 -8.26 -7.80
N ALA A 443 28.76 -7.85 -6.64
CA ALA A 443 28.24 -8.22 -5.33
C ALA A 443 26.76 -7.85 -5.10
N PRO A 444 26.22 -6.70 -5.56
CA PRO A 444 24.81 -6.37 -5.38
C PRO A 444 23.85 -7.35 -6.05
N ALA A 445 24.26 -8.00 -7.14
CA ALA A 445 23.44 -9.02 -7.81
C ALA A 445 23.24 -10.26 -6.92
N PHE A 446 24.28 -10.66 -6.18
CA PHE A 446 24.21 -11.76 -5.21
C PHE A 446 23.43 -11.32 -3.97
N MET A 447 23.80 -10.19 -3.36
CA MET A 447 23.19 -9.72 -2.12
C MET A 447 21.72 -9.36 -2.29
N GLY A 448 21.31 -8.83 -3.44
CA GLY A 448 19.92 -8.52 -3.76
C GLY A 448 19.04 -9.77 -3.82
N ASP A 449 19.50 -10.82 -4.50
CA ASP A 449 18.80 -12.11 -4.59
C ASP A 449 18.73 -12.80 -3.22
N MET A 450 19.84 -12.80 -2.46
CA MET A 450 19.84 -13.30 -1.08
C MET A 450 18.85 -12.54 -0.21
N ALA A 451 18.75 -11.22 -0.35
CA ALA A 451 17.81 -10.42 0.43
C ALA A 451 16.36 -10.69 0.03
N ASP A 452 16.07 -10.92 -1.26
CA ASP A 452 14.74 -11.26 -1.75
C ASP A 452 14.29 -12.66 -1.28
N GLN A 453 15.23 -13.58 -1.03
CA GLN A 453 14.88 -14.95 -0.62
C GLN A 453 14.98 -15.18 0.90
N SER A 454 16.05 -14.69 1.52
CA SER A 454 16.42 -14.98 2.92
C SER A 454 16.00 -13.89 3.91
N GLY A 455 15.50 -12.75 3.43
CA GLY A 455 15.06 -11.60 4.23
C GLY A 455 16.02 -10.42 4.16
N ARG A 456 15.51 -9.21 4.44
CA ARG A 456 16.31 -7.97 4.41
C ARG A 456 17.26 -7.90 5.59
N ARG A 457 16.77 -8.25 6.79
CA ARG A 457 17.49 -8.05 8.04
C ARG A 457 18.77 -8.89 8.13
N PRO A 458 18.77 -10.22 7.89
CA PRO A 458 19.99 -11.03 7.97
C PRO A 458 21.07 -10.57 6.98
N ILE A 459 20.68 -10.11 5.80
CA ILE A 459 21.63 -9.69 4.77
C ILE A 459 22.27 -8.35 5.11
N PHE A 460 21.54 -7.40 5.73
CA PHE A 460 22.16 -6.21 6.33
C PHE A 460 23.26 -6.59 7.33
N PHE A 461 23.00 -7.56 8.23
CA PHE A 461 24.01 -7.99 9.21
C PHE A 461 25.20 -8.71 8.58
N LEU A 462 24.96 -9.59 7.60
CA LEU A 462 26.05 -10.22 6.84
C LEU A 462 26.97 -9.16 6.25
N MET A 463 26.40 -8.12 5.66
CA MET A 463 27.14 -7.04 5.04
C MET A 463 27.88 -6.16 6.04
N PHE A 464 27.27 -5.86 7.18
CA PHE A 464 27.97 -5.16 8.27
C PHE A 464 29.16 -5.97 8.79
N VAL A 465 29.01 -7.28 8.98
CA VAL A 465 30.10 -8.16 9.41
C VAL A 465 31.23 -8.15 8.39
N LEU A 466 30.92 -8.28 7.09
CA LEU A 466 31.91 -8.22 6.02
C LEU A 466 32.65 -6.88 6.02
N MET A 467 31.93 -5.76 6.15
CA MET A 467 32.54 -4.42 6.18
C MET A 467 33.41 -4.20 7.42
N ILE A 468 32.91 -4.54 8.61
CA ILE A 468 33.64 -4.39 9.88
C ILE A 468 34.92 -5.24 9.84
N GLY A 469 34.80 -6.51 9.47
CA GLY A 469 35.95 -7.41 9.37
C GLY A 469 36.98 -6.93 8.35
N ALA A 470 36.54 -6.48 7.16
CA ALA A 470 37.42 -5.94 6.15
C ALA A 470 38.09 -4.64 6.63
N ASN A 471 37.37 -3.72 7.27
CA ASN A 471 37.93 -2.47 7.79
C ASN A 471 38.99 -2.72 8.87
N VAL A 472 38.71 -3.59 9.85
CA VAL A 472 39.69 -3.98 10.88
C VAL A 472 40.91 -4.62 10.23
N GLY A 473 40.68 -5.51 9.25
CA GLY A 473 41.75 -6.11 8.46
C GLY A 473 42.63 -5.05 7.81
N ILE A 474 42.03 -4.11 7.07
CA ILE A 474 42.76 -3.06 6.33
C ILE A 474 43.53 -2.14 7.28
N ALA A 475 42.92 -1.75 8.41
CA ALA A 475 43.56 -0.89 9.41
C ALA A 475 44.86 -1.51 9.97
N LEU A 476 44.92 -2.84 10.03
CA LEU A 476 46.05 -3.61 10.54
C LEU A 476 47.03 -4.08 9.46
N GLN A 477 46.76 -3.80 8.17
CA GLN A 477 47.64 -4.27 7.10
C GLN A 477 48.91 -3.44 6.92
N SER A 478 49.99 -4.15 6.58
CA SER A 478 51.27 -3.62 6.10
C SER A 478 51.69 -4.21 4.75
N SER A 479 50.79 -4.96 4.08
CA SER A 479 51.04 -5.67 2.84
C SER A 479 50.05 -5.26 1.75
N PHE A 480 50.57 -4.93 0.56
CA PHE A 480 49.74 -4.51 -0.58
C PHE A 480 48.77 -5.61 -1.07
N PRO A 481 49.20 -6.88 -1.29
CA PRO A 481 48.26 -7.94 -1.68
C PRO A 481 47.12 -8.13 -0.69
N ALA A 482 47.40 -8.04 0.62
CA ALA A 482 46.38 -8.14 1.65
C ALA A 482 45.43 -6.93 1.62
N LEU A 483 45.95 -5.71 1.46
CA LEU A 483 45.15 -4.50 1.26
C LEU A 483 44.20 -4.65 0.06
N LEU A 484 44.70 -5.16 -1.07
CA LEU A 484 43.92 -5.36 -2.29
C LEU A 484 42.75 -6.32 -2.05
N VAL A 485 43.02 -7.50 -1.49
CA VAL A 485 41.98 -8.51 -1.20
C VAL A 485 40.96 -7.98 -0.19
N LEU A 486 41.41 -7.32 0.87
CA LEU A 486 40.50 -6.78 1.88
C LEU A 486 39.66 -5.62 1.35
N ARG A 487 40.17 -4.82 0.42
CA ARG A 487 39.37 -3.79 -0.28
C ARG A 487 38.26 -4.43 -1.13
N MET A 488 38.55 -5.55 -1.80
CA MET A 488 37.53 -6.33 -2.51
C MET A 488 36.48 -6.90 -1.54
N LEU A 489 36.90 -7.41 -0.37
CA LEU A 489 36.00 -7.89 0.67
C LEU A 489 35.12 -6.77 1.25
N GLN A 490 35.71 -5.60 1.51
CA GLN A 490 35.01 -4.40 1.97
C GLN A 490 33.93 -3.98 0.97
N SER A 491 34.26 -3.97 -0.33
CA SER A 491 33.31 -3.65 -1.41
C SER A 491 32.12 -4.62 -1.42
N SER A 492 32.37 -5.91 -1.23
CA SER A 492 31.33 -6.94 -1.19
C SER A 492 30.29 -6.68 -0.09
N GLY A 493 30.73 -6.19 1.07
CA GLY A 493 29.83 -5.78 2.15
C GLY A 493 29.17 -4.42 1.92
N ALA A 494 29.84 -3.47 1.27
CA ALA A 494 29.35 -2.11 1.13
C ALA A 494 28.32 -1.95 -0.02
N SER A 495 28.60 -2.52 -1.19
CA SER A 495 27.92 -2.17 -2.44
C SER A 495 26.45 -2.56 -2.49
N GLY A 496 26.08 -3.65 -1.82
CA GLY A 496 24.72 -4.17 -1.80
C GLY A 496 23.73 -3.33 -0.98
N LEU A 497 24.21 -2.39 -0.13
CA LEU A 497 23.36 -1.78 0.89
C LEU A 497 22.26 -0.93 0.22
N THR A 498 22.63 -0.22 -0.85
CA THR A 498 21.69 0.54 -1.66
C THR A 498 20.61 -0.34 -2.29
N ALA A 499 21.00 -1.49 -2.86
CA ALA A 499 20.06 -2.41 -3.52
C ALA A 499 19.04 -3.00 -2.53
N ILE A 500 19.49 -3.39 -1.34
CA ILE A 500 18.61 -3.92 -0.28
C ILE A 500 17.70 -2.82 0.25
N THR A 501 18.18 -1.59 0.41
CA THR A 501 17.32 -0.47 0.87
C THR A 501 16.20 -0.16 -0.11
N TYR A 502 16.40 -0.30 -1.43
CA TYR A 502 15.31 -0.26 -2.40
C TYR A 502 14.27 -1.37 -2.16
N GLY A 503 14.74 -2.58 -1.82
CA GLY A 503 13.89 -3.69 -1.39
C GLY A 503 13.02 -3.32 -0.18
N VAL A 504 13.66 -2.85 0.89
CA VAL A 504 12.97 -2.39 2.11
C VAL A 504 11.92 -1.32 1.80
N ILE A 505 12.25 -0.33 0.96
CA ILE A 505 11.31 0.73 0.57
C ILE A 505 10.13 0.14 -0.22
N SER A 506 10.37 -0.78 -1.16
CA SER A 506 9.31 -1.48 -1.89
C SER A 506 8.38 -2.25 -0.94
N ASP A 507 8.96 -2.89 0.08
CA ASP A 507 8.24 -3.72 1.03
C ASP A 507 7.34 -2.89 1.97
N ILE A 508 7.71 -1.65 2.32
CA ILE A 508 6.94 -0.84 3.29
C ILE A 508 6.13 0.30 2.66
N THR A 509 6.27 0.57 1.36
CA THR A 509 5.59 1.69 0.68
C THR A 509 4.78 1.28 -0.55
N LEU A 510 3.58 1.88 -0.67
CA LEU A 510 2.77 1.84 -1.87
C LEU A 510 3.40 2.72 -2.98
N PRO A 511 3.13 2.44 -4.27
CA PRO A 511 3.65 3.24 -5.38
C PRO A 511 3.39 4.75 -5.24
N LYS A 512 2.24 5.17 -4.69
CA LYS A 512 1.91 6.61 -4.50
C LYS A 512 2.89 7.38 -3.60
N ASP A 513 3.55 6.69 -2.67
CA ASP A 513 4.44 7.30 -1.68
C ASP A 513 5.93 6.97 -1.91
N ARG A 514 6.21 5.94 -2.71
CA ARG A 514 7.54 5.35 -2.92
C ARG A 514 8.61 6.33 -3.38
N GLY A 515 8.27 7.28 -4.24
CA GLY A 515 9.22 8.27 -4.77
C GLY A 515 9.85 9.12 -3.66
N GLY A 516 9.07 9.52 -2.66
CA GLY A 516 9.57 10.28 -1.51
C GLY A 516 10.59 9.51 -0.68
N PHE A 517 10.36 8.21 -0.45
CA PHE A 517 11.27 7.34 0.31
C PHE A 517 12.55 7.05 -0.47
N VAL A 518 12.45 6.78 -1.78
CA VAL A 518 13.63 6.65 -2.66
C VAL A 518 14.44 7.95 -2.71
N GLY A 519 13.78 9.11 -2.70
CA GLY A 519 14.45 10.41 -2.63
C GLY A 519 15.28 10.60 -1.35
N VAL A 520 14.82 10.08 -0.21
CA VAL A 520 15.58 10.08 1.06
C VAL A 520 16.77 9.11 0.98
N LEU A 521 16.58 7.91 0.44
CA LEU A 521 17.68 6.96 0.17
C LEU A 521 18.79 7.63 -0.65
N LEU A 522 18.41 8.23 -1.78
CA LEU A 522 19.38 8.80 -2.69
C LEU A 522 20.05 10.05 -2.12
N LEU A 523 19.34 10.85 -1.32
CA LEU A 523 19.94 11.97 -0.59
C LEU A 523 21.17 11.53 0.21
N PHE A 524 21.09 10.42 0.96
CA PHE A 524 22.23 9.92 1.73
C PHE A 524 23.36 9.44 0.81
N THR A 525 23.03 8.66 -0.22
CA THR A 525 24.05 8.11 -1.13
C THR A 525 24.71 9.14 -2.04
N ASP A 526 24.04 10.27 -2.31
CA ASP A 526 24.55 11.37 -3.13
C ASP A 526 25.43 12.34 -2.33
N ILE A 527 25.15 12.53 -1.04
CA ILE A 527 25.97 13.35 -0.14
C ILE A 527 27.27 12.61 0.23
N ALA A 528 27.25 11.29 0.34
CA ALA A 528 28.41 10.49 0.77
C ALA A 528 29.70 10.70 -0.05
N PRO A 529 29.67 10.69 -1.41
CA PRO A 529 30.85 10.95 -2.23
C PRO A 529 31.53 12.29 -1.95
N SER A 530 30.79 13.27 -1.43
CA SER A 530 31.31 14.59 -1.09
C SER A 530 31.85 14.67 0.33
N LEU A 531 31.21 13.97 1.28
CA LEU A 531 31.70 13.90 2.66
C LEU A 531 32.95 13.02 2.78
N GLY A 532 33.05 11.96 1.97
CA GLY A 532 34.15 11.00 2.03
C GLY A 532 35.52 11.67 1.94
N PRO A 533 35.85 12.40 0.86
CA PRO A 533 37.17 13.01 0.71
C PRO A 533 37.46 14.07 1.77
N VAL A 534 36.45 14.80 2.26
CA VAL A 534 36.63 15.80 3.33
C VAL A 534 37.03 15.12 4.65
N ILE A 535 36.28 14.10 5.06
CA ILE A 535 36.56 13.34 6.27
C ILE A 535 37.89 12.58 6.13
N GLY A 536 38.09 11.92 4.99
CA GLY A 536 39.29 11.14 4.70
C GLY A 536 40.56 12.00 4.67
N GLY A 537 40.48 13.20 4.07
CA GLY A 537 41.57 14.17 4.06
C GLY A 537 41.94 14.63 5.46
N GLY A 538 40.95 15.05 6.26
CA GLY A 538 41.16 15.49 7.64
C GLY A 538 41.74 14.39 8.54
N ILE A 539 41.19 13.17 8.49
CA ILE A 539 41.70 12.04 9.27
C ILE A 539 43.13 11.67 8.84
N THR A 540 43.38 11.63 7.53
CA THR A 540 44.71 11.25 7.01
C THR A 540 45.79 12.25 7.41
N GLN A 541 45.45 13.54 7.44
CA GLN A 541 46.37 14.60 7.83
C GLN A 541 46.76 14.53 9.32
N GLU A 542 45.79 14.32 10.22
CA GLU A 542 46.02 14.39 11.67
C GLU A 542 46.39 13.04 12.32
N LEU A 543 45.74 11.95 11.88
CA LEU A 543 45.81 10.64 12.53
C LEU A 543 46.46 9.57 11.64
N GLY A 544 46.63 9.85 10.35
CA GLY A 544 47.15 8.92 9.35
C GLY A 544 46.07 8.03 8.72
N TRP A 545 46.42 7.40 7.59
CA TRP A 545 45.44 6.72 6.73
C TRP A 545 44.74 5.51 7.37
N ARG A 546 45.39 4.83 8.32
CA ARG A 546 44.80 3.66 9.02
C ARG A 546 43.54 4.04 9.81
N TRP A 547 43.50 5.26 10.34
CA TRP A 547 42.36 5.75 11.12
C TRP A 547 41.09 5.97 10.30
N ILE A 548 41.18 6.06 8.97
CA ILE A 548 39.99 6.04 8.10
C ILE A 548 39.20 4.75 8.33
N PHE A 549 39.88 3.62 8.42
CA PHE A 549 39.25 2.32 8.56
C PHE A 549 38.78 2.06 9.99
N TRP A 550 39.47 2.59 11.01
CA TRP A 550 38.95 2.61 12.38
C TRP A 550 37.70 3.46 12.51
N PHE A 551 37.68 4.64 11.90
CA PHE A 551 36.50 5.51 11.86
C PHE A 551 35.31 4.80 11.21
N LEU A 552 35.50 4.18 10.04
CA LEU A 552 34.47 3.38 9.38
C LEU A 552 34.00 2.22 10.26
N THR A 553 34.92 1.52 10.93
CA THR A 553 34.59 0.42 11.85
C THR A 553 33.66 0.89 12.97
N ILE A 554 33.98 2.03 13.61
CA ILE A 554 33.19 2.57 14.72
C ILE A 554 31.79 2.95 14.25
N ILE A 555 31.66 3.75 13.20
CA ILE A 555 30.35 4.26 12.75
C ILE A 555 29.45 3.15 12.19
N ILE A 556 30.03 2.18 11.48
CA ILE A 556 29.29 1.02 10.97
C ILE A 556 28.85 0.12 12.13
N SER A 557 29.70 -0.07 13.15
CA SER A 557 29.34 -0.87 14.34
C SER A 557 28.21 -0.23 15.13
N ILE A 558 28.21 1.09 15.31
CA ILE A 558 27.11 1.83 15.96
C ILE A 558 25.82 1.68 15.15
N THR A 559 25.91 1.76 13.83
CA THR A 559 24.74 1.59 12.94
C THR A 559 24.19 0.16 13.03
N ALA A 560 25.08 -0.84 12.97
CA ALA A 560 24.73 -2.24 13.08
C ALA A 560 24.07 -2.55 14.44
N LEU A 561 24.61 -2.01 15.54
CA LEU A 561 24.04 -2.16 16.88
C LEU A 561 22.65 -1.51 16.98
N THR A 562 22.49 -0.31 16.42
CA THR A 562 21.19 0.38 16.38
C THR A 562 20.16 -0.44 15.59
N MET A 563 20.54 -0.95 14.42
CA MET A 563 19.66 -1.80 13.61
C MET A 563 19.41 -3.16 14.26
N LEU A 564 20.35 -3.69 15.04
CA LEU A 564 20.19 -4.97 15.75
C LEU A 564 18.99 -4.91 16.67
N PHE A 565 18.81 -3.80 17.38
CA PHE A 565 17.68 -3.62 18.28
C PHE A 565 16.42 -3.15 17.55
N PHE A 566 16.53 -2.20 16.62
CA PHE A 566 15.37 -1.45 16.12
C PHE A 566 15.01 -1.68 14.65
N PHE A 567 15.68 -2.55 13.89
CA PHE A 567 15.32 -2.76 12.47
C PHE A 567 14.51 -4.06 12.29
N PRO A 568 13.21 -4.01 11.97
CA PRO A 568 12.42 -5.22 11.76
C PRO A 568 12.76 -5.90 10.43
N GLU A 569 12.45 -7.19 10.32
CA GLU A 569 12.36 -7.82 9.01
C GLU A 569 11.20 -7.21 8.23
N THR A 570 11.42 -6.87 6.95
CA THR A 570 10.41 -6.25 6.08
C THR A 570 10.04 -7.12 4.90
N GLN A 571 10.80 -8.18 4.61
CA GLN A 571 10.56 -8.97 3.41
C GLN A 571 9.20 -9.67 3.46
N ARG A 572 8.34 -9.32 2.49
CA ARG A 572 6.93 -9.75 2.46
C ARG A 572 6.76 -11.26 2.39
N ASN A 573 7.66 -11.96 1.70
CA ASN A 573 7.64 -13.42 1.63
C ASN A 573 7.90 -14.12 2.99
N ILE A 574 8.48 -13.40 3.96
CA ILE A 574 8.81 -13.95 5.28
C ILE A 574 7.82 -13.46 6.33
N VAL A 575 7.52 -12.16 6.33
CA VAL A 575 6.71 -11.52 7.39
C VAL A 575 5.35 -10.99 6.93
N GLY A 576 4.97 -11.22 5.67
CA GLY A 576 3.74 -10.68 5.09
C GLY A 576 3.75 -9.15 5.11
N ASN A 577 2.70 -8.54 5.63
CA ASN A 577 2.61 -7.09 5.87
C ASN A 577 3.42 -6.58 7.09
N GLY A 578 4.16 -7.46 7.77
CA GLY A 578 4.91 -7.19 9.01
C GLY A 578 4.22 -7.68 10.29
N SER A 579 3.05 -8.33 10.18
CA SER A 579 2.28 -8.90 11.30
C SER A 579 2.76 -10.28 11.78
N ALA A 580 3.57 -10.98 10.98
CA ALA A 580 4.03 -12.33 11.31
C ALA A 580 4.97 -12.33 12.54
N ASN A 581 4.92 -13.41 13.35
CA ASN A 581 5.83 -13.58 14.48
C ASN A 581 7.26 -13.86 13.98
N ALA A 582 8.08 -12.83 13.83
CA ALA A 582 9.50 -12.98 13.55
C ALA A 582 10.23 -13.63 14.76
N ARG A 583 10.93 -14.75 14.52
CA ARG A 583 11.72 -15.49 15.54
C ARG A 583 13.19 -15.55 15.13
N GLY A 584 14.09 -15.69 16.12
CA GLY A 584 15.53 -15.86 15.88
C GLY A 584 16.17 -14.62 15.22
N ILE A 585 16.89 -14.82 14.12
CA ILE A 585 17.63 -13.77 13.41
C ILE A 585 16.72 -12.64 12.86
N TYR A 586 15.43 -12.94 12.66
CA TYR A 586 14.43 -12.00 12.15
C TYR A 586 13.81 -11.09 13.23
N TRP A 587 14.07 -11.37 14.51
CA TRP A 587 13.45 -10.68 15.64
C TRP A 587 14.05 -9.28 15.88
N SER A 588 13.21 -8.30 16.23
CA SER A 588 13.61 -6.95 16.69
C SER A 588 12.66 -6.39 17.77
N PHE A 589 13.02 -5.29 18.43
CA PHE A 589 12.14 -4.64 19.42
C PHE A 589 10.81 -4.17 18.81
N PHE A 590 10.76 -3.80 17.53
CA PHE A 590 9.48 -3.47 16.88
C PHE A 590 8.53 -4.66 16.79
N THR A 591 9.05 -5.89 16.74
CA THR A 591 8.23 -7.11 16.80
C THR A 591 7.51 -7.26 18.15
N LEU A 592 8.03 -6.67 19.23
CA LEU A 592 7.36 -6.66 20.54
C LEU A 592 6.25 -5.60 20.63
N ILE A 593 6.46 -4.44 20.02
CA ILE A 593 5.56 -3.29 20.07
C ILE A 593 4.38 -3.50 19.10
N ASN A 594 4.62 -4.10 17.93
CA ASN A 594 3.61 -4.33 16.90
C ASN A 594 2.87 -5.68 17.06
N LYS A 595 2.64 -6.14 18.31
CA LYS A 595 1.81 -7.33 18.57
C LYS A 595 0.35 -7.03 18.23
N SER A 596 -0.02 -7.17 16.96
CA SER A 596 -1.42 -7.10 16.52
C SER A 596 -2.25 -8.24 17.14
N PRO A 597 -3.50 -7.99 17.58
CA PRO A 597 -4.45 -9.02 17.98
C PRO A 597 -4.87 -9.98 16.85
N GLN A 598 -4.51 -9.70 15.58
CA GLN A 598 -4.72 -10.55 14.39
C GLN A 598 -3.94 -11.89 14.41
N ARG A 599 -3.60 -12.39 15.59
CA ARG A 599 -2.76 -13.56 15.81
C ARG A 599 -3.43 -14.91 15.50
N LYS A 600 -4.73 -14.94 15.17
CA LYS A 600 -5.51 -16.20 15.10
C LYS A 600 -6.09 -16.58 13.73
N ASN A 601 -6.14 -15.67 12.76
CA ASN A 601 -6.65 -15.97 11.41
C ASN A 601 -5.61 -15.71 10.30
N GLY A 602 -4.32 -15.77 10.64
CA GLY A 602 -3.31 -16.03 9.62
C GLY A 602 -3.51 -17.46 9.13
N GLY A 603 -4.49 -17.68 8.25
CA GLY A 603 -4.53 -18.87 7.41
C GLY A 603 -3.12 -19.04 6.87
N ALA A 604 -2.55 -20.21 7.14
CA ALA A 604 -1.14 -20.55 6.97
C ALA A 604 -0.42 -19.52 6.10
N LEU A 605 0.21 -18.52 6.74
CA LEU A 605 1.14 -17.63 6.05
C LEU A 605 1.99 -18.58 5.24
N ARG A 606 2.01 -18.36 3.92
CA ARG A 606 2.75 -19.13 2.93
C ARG A 606 4.23 -19.10 3.33
N SER A 607 4.57 -19.87 4.35
CA SER A 607 5.74 -20.71 4.37
C SER A 607 5.53 -21.64 3.17
N GLN A 608 5.65 -21.08 1.96
CA GLN A 608 6.46 -21.78 0.99
C GLN A 608 7.67 -22.18 1.80
N ASN A 609 7.85 -23.47 1.97
CA ASN A 609 9.13 -24.03 2.35
C ASN A 609 10.13 -23.38 1.38
N SER A 610 10.66 -22.21 1.71
CA SER A 610 11.83 -21.68 1.07
C SER A 610 12.91 -22.59 1.61
N ARG A 611 13.04 -23.76 0.96
CA ARG A 611 14.31 -24.44 0.90
C ARG A 611 15.29 -23.30 0.65
N ARG A 612 16.14 -23.01 1.63
CA ARG A 612 17.16 -21.97 1.53
C ARG A 612 17.98 -22.33 0.30
N HIS A 613 17.61 -21.76 -0.84
CA HIS A 613 18.35 -21.95 -2.06
C HIS A 613 19.59 -21.09 -1.91
N TRP A 614 20.73 -21.66 -2.30
CA TRP A 614 21.96 -20.91 -2.38
C TRP A 614 21.75 -19.70 -3.32
N PRO A 615 22.32 -18.52 -3.02
CA PRO A 615 22.24 -17.36 -3.91
C PRO A 615 22.47 -17.75 -5.36
N ASN A 616 21.52 -17.40 -6.22
CA ASN A 616 21.66 -17.62 -7.65
C ASN A 616 22.13 -16.31 -8.30
N PRO A 617 23.42 -16.16 -8.63
CA PRO A 617 23.90 -14.94 -9.28
C PRO A 617 23.26 -14.66 -10.64
N PHE A 618 22.70 -15.69 -11.28
CA PHE A 618 22.01 -15.57 -12.55
C PHE A 618 20.55 -15.14 -12.39
N ALA A 619 20.07 -14.99 -11.15
CA ALA A 619 18.70 -14.56 -10.87
C ALA A 619 18.41 -13.12 -11.33
N CYS A 620 19.45 -12.32 -11.61
CA CYS A 620 19.34 -11.00 -12.22
C CYS A 620 19.22 -11.05 -13.76
N LEU A 621 19.61 -12.14 -14.42
CA LEU A 621 19.56 -12.26 -15.90
C LEU A 621 18.14 -12.14 -16.48
N PRO A 622 17.08 -12.72 -15.90
CA PRO A 622 15.72 -12.52 -16.39
C PRO A 622 15.29 -11.05 -16.36
N ILE A 623 15.77 -10.27 -15.37
CA ILE A 623 15.49 -8.83 -15.28
C ILE A 623 16.23 -8.07 -16.38
N LEU A 624 17.47 -8.44 -16.70
CA LEU A 624 18.22 -7.86 -17.82
C LEU A 624 17.65 -8.25 -19.20
N LYS A 625 17.00 -9.40 -19.32
CA LYS A 625 16.32 -9.83 -20.55
C LYS A 625 14.97 -9.14 -20.76
N ASP A 626 14.40 -8.57 -19.70
CA ASP A 626 13.16 -7.83 -19.80
C ASP A 626 13.36 -6.48 -20.47
N ARG A 627 12.57 -6.22 -21.51
CA ARG A 627 12.69 -5.03 -22.35
C ARG A 627 12.45 -3.74 -21.57
N SER A 628 11.45 -3.71 -20.70
CA SER A 628 11.12 -2.52 -19.90
C SER A 628 12.22 -2.22 -18.88
N SER A 629 12.64 -3.22 -18.12
CA SER A 629 13.66 -3.10 -17.08
C SER A 629 15.02 -2.78 -17.67
N LEU A 630 15.41 -3.40 -18.80
CA LEU A 630 16.66 -3.13 -19.48
C LEU A 630 16.80 -1.68 -19.93
N VAL A 631 15.75 -1.09 -20.53
CA VAL A 631 15.80 0.32 -20.95
C VAL A 631 15.97 1.24 -19.75
N VAL A 632 15.27 0.99 -18.63
CA VAL A 632 15.42 1.78 -17.40
C VAL A 632 16.82 1.61 -16.79
N ILE A 633 17.37 0.39 -16.81
CA ILE A 633 18.75 0.11 -16.36
C ILE A 633 19.78 0.83 -17.23
N LEU A 634 19.57 0.91 -18.55
CA LEU A 634 20.45 1.65 -19.46
C LEU A 634 20.42 3.16 -19.16
N LEU A 635 19.23 3.74 -18.96
CA LEU A 635 19.09 5.14 -18.52
C LEU A 635 19.86 5.37 -17.21
N TYR A 636 19.67 4.50 -16.22
CA TYR A 636 20.37 4.57 -14.94
C TYR A 636 21.90 4.46 -15.12
N GLY A 637 22.35 3.53 -15.96
CA GLY A 637 23.76 3.24 -16.20
C GLY A 637 24.51 4.37 -16.93
N ILE A 638 23.87 4.99 -17.93
CA ILE A 638 24.44 6.12 -18.68
C ILE A 638 24.63 7.32 -17.76
N THR A 639 23.58 7.73 -17.04
CA THR A 639 23.64 8.80 -16.03
C THR A 639 24.78 8.53 -15.02
N TYR A 640 24.94 7.30 -14.53
CA TYR A 640 26.00 6.93 -13.58
C TYR A 640 27.39 6.99 -14.17
N SER A 641 27.56 6.55 -15.41
CA SER A 641 28.86 6.56 -16.09
C SER A 641 29.38 7.98 -16.23
N VAL A 642 28.50 8.93 -16.61
CA VAL A 642 28.88 10.34 -16.76
C VAL A 642 29.10 11.01 -15.40
N LYS A 643 28.24 10.74 -14.40
CA LYS A 643 28.46 11.22 -13.01
C LYS A 643 29.83 10.81 -12.49
N MET A 644 30.17 9.53 -12.62
CA MET A 644 31.42 8.97 -12.12
C MET A 644 32.64 9.56 -12.84
N THR A 645 32.52 9.81 -14.13
CA THR A 645 33.57 10.46 -14.93
C THR A 645 33.80 11.90 -14.49
N LEU A 646 32.72 12.68 -14.31
CA LEU A 646 32.80 14.05 -13.77
C LEU A 646 33.48 14.05 -12.38
N GLN A 647 33.01 13.21 -11.46
CA GLN A 647 33.57 13.13 -10.10
C GLN A 647 35.04 12.68 -10.07
N THR A 648 35.42 11.72 -10.91
CA THR A 648 36.82 11.24 -10.99
C THR A 648 37.72 12.32 -11.59
N SER A 649 37.26 13.02 -12.63
CA SER A 649 38.03 14.09 -13.26
C SER A 649 38.27 15.28 -12.33
N LEU A 650 37.31 15.59 -11.45
CA LEU A 650 37.32 16.80 -10.63
C LEU A 650 38.59 16.92 -9.80
N GLY A 651 38.92 15.91 -9.00
CA GLY A 651 40.11 15.93 -8.15
C GLY A 651 41.42 15.97 -8.93
N ALA A 652 41.53 15.15 -9.98
CA ALA A 652 42.74 15.07 -10.80
C ALA A 652 43.02 16.38 -11.55
N GLN A 653 42.03 16.88 -12.29
CA GLN A 653 42.15 18.08 -13.11
C GLN A 653 42.31 19.34 -12.25
N CYS A 654 41.62 19.43 -11.11
CA CYS A 654 41.79 20.59 -10.23
C CYS A 654 43.15 20.62 -9.54
N SER A 655 43.69 19.46 -9.17
CA SER A 655 45.04 19.39 -8.59
C SER A 655 46.10 19.79 -9.61
N GLU A 656 45.92 19.42 -10.88
CA GLU A 656 46.85 19.76 -11.96
C GLU A 656 46.75 21.23 -12.39
N ILE A 657 45.54 21.73 -12.64
CA ILE A 657 45.29 23.08 -13.18
C ILE A 657 45.40 24.15 -12.08
N TYR A 658 44.82 23.90 -10.91
CA TYR A 658 44.69 24.89 -9.82
C TYR A 658 45.63 24.64 -8.64
N LYS A 659 46.43 23.56 -8.64
CA LYS A 659 47.45 23.25 -7.61
C LYS A 659 46.89 23.23 -6.17
N LEU A 660 45.76 22.57 -5.98
CA LEU A 660 45.06 22.50 -4.69
C LEU A 660 45.79 21.60 -3.66
N ASP A 661 45.66 21.92 -2.37
CA ASP A 661 46.09 21.06 -1.27
C ASP A 661 45.07 19.92 -0.99
N TYR A 662 45.42 18.97 -0.11
CA TYR A 662 44.58 17.79 0.15
C TYR A 662 43.20 18.13 0.73
N LEU A 663 43.11 19.14 1.60
CA LEU A 663 41.85 19.54 2.23
C LEU A 663 40.95 20.26 1.23
N THR A 664 41.49 21.23 0.48
CA THR A 664 40.76 21.99 -0.54
C THR A 664 40.34 21.09 -1.70
N ALA A 665 41.15 20.10 -2.08
CA ALA A 665 40.77 19.06 -3.04
C ALA A 665 39.59 18.20 -2.57
N GLY A 666 39.36 18.07 -1.25
CA GLY A 666 38.15 17.46 -0.70
C GLY A 666 36.94 18.41 -0.74
N LEU A 667 37.13 19.69 -0.42
CA LEU A 667 36.05 20.69 -0.33
C LEU A 667 35.33 20.93 -1.66
N ILE A 668 36.01 20.83 -2.81
CA ILE A 668 35.41 21.02 -4.14
C ILE A 668 34.30 20.01 -4.47
N TYR A 669 34.22 18.89 -3.76
CA TYR A 669 33.15 17.91 -3.94
C TYR A 669 31.85 18.29 -3.22
N ILE A 670 31.88 19.15 -2.19
CA ILE A 670 30.71 19.51 -1.37
C ILE A 670 29.53 20.05 -2.20
N PRO A 671 29.72 21.02 -3.12
CA PRO A 671 28.62 21.58 -3.89
C PRO A 671 27.85 20.53 -4.68
N SER A 672 28.54 19.54 -5.25
CA SER A 672 27.93 18.43 -5.98
C SER A 672 27.05 17.55 -5.09
N GLY A 673 27.52 17.25 -3.87
CA GLY A 673 26.79 16.41 -2.92
C GLY A 673 25.58 17.13 -2.33
N VAL A 674 25.70 18.42 -2.01
CA VAL A 674 24.57 19.26 -1.56
C VAL A 674 23.53 19.36 -2.68
N ALA A 675 23.97 19.64 -3.91
CA ALA A 675 23.08 19.66 -5.07
C ALA A 675 22.36 18.33 -5.27
N GLY A 676 23.09 17.21 -5.14
CA GLY A 676 22.53 15.87 -5.26
C GLY A 676 21.51 15.57 -4.16
N GLY A 677 21.81 15.92 -2.91
CA GLY A 677 20.86 15.79 -1.79
C GLY A 677 19.56 16.56 -2.01
N ILE A 678 19.67 17.83 -2.42
CA ILE A 678 18.50 18.67 -2.76
C ILE A 678 17.73 18.06 -3.93
N GLY A 679 18.42 17.66 -5.00
CA GLY A 679 17.82 17.07 -6.20
C GLY A 679 17.04 15.80 -5.89
N SER A 680 17.64 14.86 -5.18
CA SER A 680 17.02 13.59 -4.80
C SER A 680 15.79 13.80 -3.91
N PHE A 681 15.88 14.65 -2.88
CA PHE A 681 14.77 14.91 -1.95
C PHE A 681 13.58 15.65 -2.58
N THR A 682 13.87 16.67 -3.41
CA THR A 682 12.83 17.44 -4.11
C THR A 682 12.16 16.60 -5.19
N THR A 683 12.95 15.86 -5.99
CA THR A 683 12.44 14.99 -7.04
C THR A 683 11.57 13.87 -6.48
N GLY A 684 11.94 13.27 -5.36
CA GLY A 684 11.12 12.26 -4.70
C GLY A 684 9.70 12.75 -4.36
N ARG A 685 9.57 13.99 -3.88
CA ARG A 685 8.25 14.61 -3.64
C ARG A 685 7.50 14.93 -4.91
N ILE A 686 8.20 15.42 -5.94
CA ILE A 686 7.61 15.68 -7.25
C ILE A 686 7.05 14.39 -7.85
N LEU A 687 7.75 13.26 -7.71
CA LEU A 687 7.29 11.96 -8.17
C LEU A 687 6.04 11.49 -7.43
N ASN A 688 5.96 11.69 -6.12
CA ASN A 688 4.74 11.38 -5.35
C ASN A 688 3.57 12.26 -5.80
N ARG A 689 3.80 13.57 -5.97
CA ARG A 689 2.78 14.49 -6.47
C ARG A 689 2.30 14.10 -7.87
N ASN A 690 3.22 13.84 -8.80
CA ASN A 690 2.88 13.42 -10.16
C ASN A 690 2.07 12.12 -10.16
N TYR A 691 2.41 11.16 -9.31
CA TYR A 691 1.69 9.90 -9.18
C TYR A 691 0.27 10.11 -8.62
N ARG A 692 0.14 10.88 -7.54
CA ARG A 692 -1.16 11.21 -6.95
C ARG A 692 -2.06 11.96 -7.94
N THR A 693 -1.53 12.97 -8.65
CA THR A 693 -2.27 13.71 -9.68
C THR A 693 -2.65 12.83 -10.87
N ALA A 694 -1.78 11.90 -11.30
CA ALA A 694 -2.13 10.98 -12.38
C ALA A 694 -3.24 10.01 -11.95
N THR A 695 -3.18 9.53 -10.71
CA THR A 695 -4.21 8.65 -10.14
C THR A 695 -5.52 9.39 -9.95
N SER A 696 -5.50 10.64 -9.42
CA SER A 696 -6.72 11.45 -9.26
C SER A 696 -7.36 11.78 -10.61
N LYS A 697 -6.57 12.15 -11.62
CA LYS A 697 -7.09 12.41 -12.98
C LYS A 697 -7.69 11.18 -13.64
N LEU A 698 -7.13 10.00 -13.35
CA LEU A 698 -7.67 8.75 -13.86
C LEU A 698 -9.00 8.41 -13.17
N SER A 699 -9.10 8.63 -11.86
CA SER A 699 -10.37 8.58 -11.13
C SER A 699 -11.37 9.59 -11.72
N GLU A 700 -11.02 10.88 -11.83
CA GLU A 700 -11.86 11.93 -12.42
C GLU A 700 -12.31 11.62 -13.87
N SER A 701 -11.42 11.08 -14.71
CA SER A 701 -11.75 10.75 -16.11
C SER A 701 -12.59 9.48 -16.25
N SER A 702 -12.41 8.53 -15.33
CA SER A 702 -13.27 7.35 -15.19
C SER A 702 -14.68 7.78 -14.77
N ASP A 703 -14.76 8.77 -13.87
CA ASP A 703 -16.03 9.34 -13.40
C ASP A 703 -16.73 10.16 -14.48
N GLN A 704 -16.00 10.83 -15.38
CA GLN A 704 -16.58 11.60 -16.50
C GLN A 704 -17.02 10.74 -17.70
N ASN A 705 -16.27 9.68 -18.05
CA ASN A 705 -16.53 8.89 -19.27
C ASN A 705 -17.16 7.52 -19.00
N GLY A 706 -17.33 7.10 -17.74
CA GLY A 706 -17.91 5.79 -17.39
C GLY A 706 -17.09 4.58 -17.85
N ILE A 707 -15.85 4.79 -18.30
CA ILE A 707 -14.90 3.77 -18.74
C ILE A 707 -13.97 3.47 -17.57
N ALA A 708 -13.76 2.19 -17.24
CA ALA A 708 -12.85 1.75 -16.18
C ALA A 708 -11.50 2.49 -16.24
N PRO A 709 -10.90 2.88 -15.10
CA PRO A 709 -9.69 3.68 -15.09
C PRO A 709 -8.61 3.00 -15.92
N SER A 710 -8.17 3.65 -17.01
CA SER A 710 -7.02 3.13 -17.74
C SER A 710 -5.84 3.04 -16.78
N GLU A 711 -5.20 1.88 -16.71
CA GLU A 711 -4.13 1.66 -15.74
C GLU A 711 -3.10 2.80 -15.76
N VAL A 712 -2.73 3.30 -14.57
CA VAL A 712 -1.73 4.37 -14.44
C VAL A 712 -0.51 4.00 -15.28
N GLN A 713 -0.18 4.84 -16.25
CA GLN A 713 1.00 4.65 -17.10
C GLN A 713 2.24 5.05 -16.30
N ILE A 714 2.68 4.14 -15.41
CA ILE A 714 3.75 4.37 -14.42
C ILE A 714 5.01 4.89 -15.11
N GLU A 715 5.35 4.36 -16.28
CA GLU A 715 6.50 4.77 -17.09
C GLU A 715 6.42 6.24 -17.49
N GLN A 716 5.24 6.73 -17.88
CA GLN A 716 5.05 8.14 -18.28
C GLN A 716 5.05 9.06 -17.07
N VAL A 717 4.36 8.65 -16.00
CA VAL A 717 4.21 9.44 -14.78
C VAL A 717 5.56 9.62 -14.07
N ARG A 718 6.35 8.53 -13.93
CA ARG A 718 7.66 8.57 -13.28
C ARG A 718 8.72 9.28 -14.10
N LEU A 719 8.64 9.23 -15.43
CA LEU A 719 9.60 9.89 -16.30
C LEU A 719 9.21 11.32 -16.67
N LYS A 720 8.10 11.86 -16.15
CA LYS A 720 7.66 13.23 -16.45
C LYS A 720 8.75 14.25 -16.05
N GLY A 721 9.19 15.05 -17.02
CA GLY A 721 10.27 16.04 -16.82
C GLY A 721 11.69 15.54 -17.13
N LEU A 722 11.89 14.25 -17.43
CA LEU A 722 13.22 13.69 -17.70
C LEU A 722 13.93 14.41 -18.85
N ASN A 723 13.24 14.73 -19.94
CA ASN A 723 13.87 15.37 -21.11
C ASN A 723 14.51 16.71 -20.74
N PHE A 724 13.85 17.50 -19.90
CA PHE A 724 14.36 18.79 -19.42
C PHE A 724 15.62 18.58 -18.57
N LEU A 725 15.58 17.61 -17.65
CA LEU A 725 16.72 17.30 -16.78
C LEU A 725 17.93 16.77 -17.57
N VAL A 726 17.73 15.89 -18.55
CA VAL A 726 18.80 15.37 -19.42
C VAL A 726 19.45 16.50 -20.21
N THR A 727 18.66 17.40 -20.79
CA THR A 727 19.20 18.55 -21.54
C THR A 727 20.05 19.46 -20.65
N ILE A 728 19.57 19.80 -19.46
CA ILE A 728 20.35 20.61 -18.52
C ILE A 728 21.61 19.89 -18.07
N ASN A 729 21.53 18.58 -17.80
CA ASN A 729 22.69 17.79 -17.39
C ASN A 729 23.76 17.73 -18.50
N ALA A 730 23.33 17.53 -19.75
CA ALA A 730 24.22 17.53 -20.91
C ALA A 730 24.89 18.90 -21.11
N LEU A 731 24.12 19.99 -21.03
CA LEU A 731 24.67 21.35 -21.14
C LEU A 731 25.63 21.68 -19.99
N GLY A 732 25.30 21.27 -18.76
CA GLY A 732 26.19 21.42 -17.60
C GLY A 732 27.49 20.62 -17.75
N THR A 733 27.41 19.42 -18.34
CA THR A 733 28.58 18.57 -18.63
C THR A 733 29.49 19.23 -19.66
N VAL A 734 28.93 19.80 -20.74
CA VAL A 734 29.70 20.58 -21.72
C VAL A 734 30.32 21.82 -21.05
N GLY A 735 29.53 22.56 -20.28
CA GLY A 735 29.99 23.76 -19.56
C GLY A 735 31.14 23.47 -18.61
N TYR A 736 31.11 22.33 -17.92
CA TYR A 736 32.21 21.85 -17.08
C TYR A 736 33.49 21.61 -17.89
N GLY A 737 33.41 20.90 -19.01
CA GLY A 737 34.56 20.66 -19.88
C GLY A 737 35.15 21.92 -20.51
N LEU A 738 34.30 22.85 -20.94
CA LEU A 738 34.72 24.14 -21.49
C LEU A 738 35.41 25.00 -20.42
N ALA A 739 34.91 24.99 -19.18
CA ALA A 739 35.54 25.71 -18.07
C ALA A 739 36.96 25.20 -17.79
N LEU A 740 37.15 23.87 -17.81
CA LEU A 740 38.47 23.26 -17.67
C LEU A 740 39.40 23.60 -18.84
N MET A 741 38.91 23.51 -20.08
CA MET A 741 39.67 23.83 -21.29
C MET A 741 40.13 25.29 -21.31
N ALA A 742 39.25 26.21 -20.91
CA ALA A 742 39.56 27.64 -20.83
C ALA A 742 40.42 28.02 -19.62
N LYS A 743 40.72 27.07 -18.72
CA LYS A 743 41.35 27.32 -17.41
C LYS A 743 40.65 28.46 -16.67
N ALA A 744 39.31 28.49 -16.75
CA ALA A 744 38.49 29.54 -16.19
C ALA A 744 38.60 29.58 -14.65
N HIS A 745 38.07 30.63 -14.02
CA HIS A 745 38.00 30.68 -12.56
C HIS A 745 37.24 29.45 -12.01
N MET A 746 37.79 28.82 -10.96
CA MET A 746 37.29 27.55 -10.40
C MET A 746 35.79 27.59 -10.03
N ALA A 747 35.27 28.77 -9.67
CA ALA A 747 33.85 28.98 -9.41
C ALA A 747 32.93 28.54 -10.57
N VAL A 748 33.32 28.79 -11.82
CA VAL A 748 32.50 28.42 -13.01
C VAL A 748 32.31 26.91 -13.07
N MET A 749 33.40 26.17 -12.90
CA MET A 749 33.40 24.70 -12.86
C MET A 749 32.55 24.18 -11.69
N ILE A 750 32.66 24.78 -10.51
CA ILE A 750 31.86 24.41 -9.33
C ILE A 750 30.35 24.64 -9.56
N ILE A 751 29.98 25.75 -10.22
CA ILE A 751 28.57 26.02 -10.58
C ILE A 751 28.05 24.97 -11.56
N MET A 752 28.83 24.61 -12.58
CA MET A 752 28.47 23.54 -13.51
C MET A 752 28.36 22.18 -12.79
N GLN A 753 29.21 21.93 -11.80
CA GLN A 753 29.15 20.73 -10.98
C GLN A 753 27.90 20.70 -10.08
N PHE A 754 27.44 21.85 -9.60
CA PHE A 754 26.18 21.97 -8.86
C PHE A 754 24.99 21.65 -9.76
N ILE A 755 24.95 22.20 -10.97
CA ILE A 755 23.88 21.98 -11.96
C ILE A 755 23.83 20.51 -12.41
N THR A 756 24.97 19.91 -12.72
CA THR A 756 25.05 18.49 -13.08
C THR A 756 24.73 17.60 -11.89
N GLY A 757 25.14 17.98 -10.67
CA GLY A 757 24.83 17.26 -9.43
C GLY A 757 23.33 17.15 -9.16
N ILE A 758 22.59 18.27 -9.23
CA ILE A 758 21.15 18.28 -8.97
C ILE A 758 20.38 17.48 -10.03
N THR A 759 20.73 17.66 -11.31
CA THR A 759 20.02 16.99 -12.43
C THR A 759 20.30 15.49 -12.46
N THR A 760 21.54 15.08 -12.24
CA THR A 760 21.94 13.67 -12.15
C THR A 760 21.24 12.96 -11.00
N ALA A 761 21.17 13.57 -9.82
CA ALA A 761 20.46 13.04 -8.66
C ALA A 761 18.94 12.89 -8.90
N SER A 762 18.34 13.89 -9.55
CA SER A 762 16.95 13.80 -10.02
C SER A 762 16.73 12.63 -10.98
N LEU A 763 17.60 12.45 -11.97
CA LEU A 763 17.52 11.35 -12.94
C LEU A 763 17.62 9.98 -12.25
N PHE A 764 18.51 9.82 -11.26
CA PHE A 764 18.58 8.61 -10.43
C PHE A 764 17.32 8.35 -9.62
N THR A 765 16.75 9.39 -9.04
CA THR A 765 15.50 9.26 -8.28
C THR A 765 14.36 8.78 -9.16
N MET A 766 14.25 9.32 -10.38
CA MET A 766 13.23 8.93 -11.35
C MET A 766 13.40 7.49 -11.84
N THR A 767 14.59 7.15 -12.33
CA THR A 767 14.89 5.82 -12.89
C THR A 767 14.93 4.73 -11.82
N GLY A 768 15.50 5.01 -10.65
CA GLY A 768 15.54 4.08 -9.52
C GLY A 768 14.15 3.78 -8.95
N THR A 769 13.28 4.79 -8.85
CA THR A 769 11.88 4.58 -8.43
C THR A 769 11.13 3.74 -9.47
N LEU A 770 11.28 4.06 -10.77
CA LEU A 770 10.62 3.31 -11.83
C LEU A 770 11.10 1.85 -11.91
N LEU A 771 12.40 1.60 -11.78
CA LEU A 771 12.94 0.22 -11.79
C LEU A 771 12.37 -0.62 -10.65
N THR A 772 12.18 0.01 -9.49
CA THR A 772 11.56 -0.60 -8.30
C THR A 772 10.07 -0.86 -8.55
N ASP A 773 9.34 0.10 -9.11
CA ASP A 773 7.92 -0.06 -9.47
C ASP A 773 7.71 -1.20 -10.48
N LEU A 774 8.60 -1.36 -11.47
CA LEU A 774 8.52 -2.42 -12.48
C LEU A 774 8.84 -3.83 -11.95
N ASN A 775 9.49 -3.94 -10.80
CA ASN A 775 9.96 -5.21 -10.24
C ASN A 775 9.69 -5.27 -8.72
N CYS A 776 8.46 -4.98 -8.30
CA CYS A 776 8.10 -4.81 -6.87
C CYS A 776 8.49 -6.01 -5.98
N GLU A 777 8.28 -7.23 -6.46
CA GLU A 777 8.56 -8.48 -5.72
C GLU A 777 10.06 -8.81 -5.61
N ARG A 778 10.85 -8.36 -6.59
CA ARG A 778 12.29 -8.65 -6.71
C ARG A 778 13.09 -7.37 -6.89
N SER A 779 12.73 -6.36 -6.11
CA SER A 779 13.23 -5.00 -6.24
C SER A 779 14.71 -4.90 -5.86
N ALA A 780 15.15 -5.64 -4.83
CA ALA A 780 16.56 -5.72 -4.47
C ALA A 780 17.39 -6.39 -5.58
N THR A 781 16.91 -7.50 -6.15
CA THR A 781 17.55 -8.15 -7.30
C THR A 781 17.61 -7.22 -8.52
N ALA A 782 16.55 -6.45 -8.79
CA ALA A 782 16.52 -5.50 -9.92
C ALA A 782 17.57 -4.40 -9.78
N GLN A 783 17.77 -3.88 -8.57
CA GLN A 783 18.83 -2.91 -8.29
C GLN A 783 20.23 -3.55 -8.24
N GLY A 784 20.31 -4.84 -7.90
CA GLY A 784 21.50 -5.64 -8.12
C GLY A 784 21.88 -5.72 -9.59
N ALA A 785 20.90 -5.98 -10.47
CA ALA A 785 21.08 -6.03 -11.92
C ALA A 785 21.54 -4.68 -12.49
N SER A 786 20.97 -3.57 -12.01
CA SER A 786 21.38 -2.23 -12.44
C SER A 786 22.82 -1.89 -12.06
N SER A 787 23.32 -2.46 -10.96
CA SER A 787 24.70 -2.26 -10.50
C SER A 787 25.74 -2.85 -11.45
N ILE A 788 25.44 -4.00 -12.09
CA ILE A 788 26.32 -4.58 -13.11
C ILE A 788 26.50 -3.59 -14.27
N VAL A 789 25.39 -3.14 -14.86
CA VAL A 789 25.41 -2.26 -16.04
C VAL A 789 26.05 -0.92 -15.70
N ARG A 790 25.67 -0.28 -14.59
CA ARG A 790 26.18 1.04 -14.24
C ARG A 790 27.65 1.03 -13.87
N CYS A 791 28.13 0.03 -13.11
CA CYS A 791 29.52 0.01 -12.65
C CYS A 791 30.47 -0.40 -13.78
N LEU A 792 30.08 -1.33 -14.66
CA LEU A 792 30.85 -1.65 -15.86
C LEU A 792 30.87 -0.46 -16.84
N GLY A 793 29.74 0.20 -17.05
CA GLY A 793 29.65 1.42 -17.85
C GLY A 793 30.54 2.54 -17.30
N ALA A 794 30.51 2.78 -15.99
CA ALA A 794 31.36 3.77 -15.34
C ALA A 794 32.84 3.42 -15.43
N GLY A 795 33.20 2.14 -15.26
CA GLY A 795 34.58 1.67 -15.44
C GLY A 795 35.09 1.93 -16.86
N ALA A 796 34.28 1.60 -17.87
CA ALA A 796 34.61 1.86 -19.27
C ALA A 796 34.74 3.36 -19.57
N ALA A 797 33.81 4.19 -19.06
CA ALA A 797 33.86 5.64 -19.21
C ALA A 797 35.11 6.25 -18.54
N ILE A 798 35.41 5.89 -17.29
CA ILE A 798 36.62 6.36 -16.59
C ILE A 798 37.88 5.92 -17.33
N ALA A 799 37.94 4.68 -17.83
CA ALA A 799 39.09 4.18 -18.60
C ALA A 799 39.28 4.96 -19.92
N ALA A 800 38.20 5.38 -20.56
CA ALA A 800 38.23 6.18 -21.78
C ALA A 800 38.56 7.66 -21.53
N LEU A 801 38.39 8.17 -20.30
CA LEU A 801 38.58 9.57 -19.95
C LEU A 801 39.95 10.11 -20.34
N GLN A 802 41.04 9.49 -19.87
CA GLN A 802 42.40 9.99 -20.12
C GLN A 802 42.77 9.93 -21.61
N PRO A 803 42.59 8.80 -22.33
CA PRO A 803 42.87 8.76 -23.76
C PRO A 803 42.07 9.77 -24.59
N LEU A 804 40.79 9.99 -24.24
CA LEU A 804 39.96 10.99 -24.92
C LEU A 804 40.40 12.42 -24.61
N ALA A 805 40.77 12.69 -23.36
CA ALA A 805 41.29 14.00 -22.95
C ALA A 805 42.62 14.32 -23.65
N ASP A 806 43.53 13.34 -23.76
CA ASP A 806 44.83 13.52 -24.41
C ASP A 806 44.68 13.71 -25.94
N ALA A 807 43.72 13.01 -26.57
CA ALA A 807 43.52 13.08 -28.02
C ALA A 807 42.72 14.30 -28.50
N ALA A 808 41.66 14.69 -27.77
CA ALA A 808 40.72 15.73 -28.21
C ALA A 808 40.70 16.98 -27.31
N GLY A 809 41.37 16.94 -26.15
CA GLY A 809 41.27 17.95 -25.11
C GLY A 809 40.04 17.79 -24.22
N LEU A 810 40.09 18.38 -23.02
CA LEU A 810 39.05 18.25 -21.99
C LEU A 810 37.67 18.76 -22.45
N GLY A 811 37.61 19.85 -23.22
CA GLY A 811 36.34 20.41 -23.71
C GLY A 811 35.57 19.43 -24.58
N TRP A 812 36.22 18.90 -25.62
CA TRP A 812 35.62 17.91 -26.52
C TRP A 812 35.39 16.56 -25.85
N CYS A 813 36.25 16.16 -24.91
CA CYS A 813 36.06 14.95 -24.11
C CYS A 813 34.70 14.99 -23.37
N PHE A 814 34.39 16.08 -22.66
CA PHE A 814 33.10 16.21 -21.97
C PHE A 814 31.92 16.49 -22.92
N ALA A 815 32.16 17.02 -24.11
CA ALA A 815 31.13 17.07 -25.15
C ALA A 815 30.71 15.67 -25.62
N ILE A 816 31.64 14.72 -25.74
CA ILE A 816 31.34 13.32 -26.05
C ILE A 816 30.49 12.67 -24.93
N TYR A 817 30.82 12.93 -23.66
CA TYR A 817 30.00 12.44 -22.54
C TYR A 817 28.60 13.09 -22.50
N ALA A 818 28.48 14.36 -22.90
CA ALA A 818 27.17 15.00 -23.03
C ALA A 818 26.34 14.40 -24.18
N LEU A 819 26.97 14.00 -25.29
CA LEU A 819 26.30 13.24 -26.35
C LEU A 819 25.85 11.86 -25.87
N LEU A 820 26.65 11.20 -25.04
CA LEU A 820 26.26 9.94 -24.39
C LEU A 820 25.02 10.14 -23.51
N LEU A 821 24.95 11.21 -22.70
CA LEU A 821 23.74 11.57 -21.94
C LEU A 821 22.54 11.84 -22.87
N ALA A 822 22.75 12.51 -24.00
CA ALA A 822 21.67 12.82 -24.93
C ALA A 822 20.99 11.55 -25.51
N THR A 823 21.68 10.40 -25.53
CA THR A 823 21.09 9.11 -25.91
C THR A 823 19.98 8.63 -24.96
N GLU A 824 19.86 9.21 -23.77
CA GLU A 824 18.75 8.95 -22.85
C GLU A 824 17.42 9.47 -23.39
N LEU A 825 17.41 10.51 -24.24
CA LEU A 825 16.20 11.07 -24.83
C LEU A 825 15.44 10.06 -25.71
N PRO A 826 16.08 9.40 -26.71
CA PRO A 826 15.39 8.37 -27.49
C PRO A 826 15.03 7.14 -26.64
N LEU A 827 15.87 6.75 -25.67
CA LEU A 827 15.55 5.64 -24.74
C LEU A 827 14.30 5.95 -23.89
N ALA A 828 14.20 7.17 -23.35
CA ALA A 828 13.05 7.64 -22.60
C ALA A 828 11.78 7.70 -23.46
N TRP A 829 11.91 8.07 -24.74
CA TRP A 829 10.79 8.03 -25.69
C TRP A 829 10.32 6.59 -25.94
N ILE A 830 11.24 5.65 -26.14
CA ILE A 830 10.93 4.23 -26.34
C ILE A 830 10.15 3.67 -25.15
N ILE A 831 10.61 3.87 -23.92
CA ILE A 831 9.94 3.32 -22.73
C ILE A 831 8.58 3.98 -22.46
N ARG A 832 8.43 5.30 -22.69
CA ARG A 832 7.13 5.96 -22.53
C ARG A 832 6.08 5.49 -23.54
N LYS A 833 6.51 5.11 -24.76
CA LYS A 833 5.62 4.69 -25.84
C LYS A 833 5.35 3.19 -25.83
N LYS A 834 6.38 2.35 -25.66
CA LYS A 834 6.29 0.89 -25.73
C LYS A 834 6.20 0.20 -24.36
N GLY A 835 6.65 0.85 -23.28
CA GLY A 835 6.70 0.31 -21.92
C GLY A 835 5.36 -0.22 -21.42
N PRO A 836 4.25 0.53 -21.53
CA PRO A 836 2.93 0.03 -21.12
C PRO A 836 2.52 -1.26 -21.85
N GLY A 837 2.86 -1.38 -23.14
CA GLY A 837 2.59 -2.60 -23.92
C GLY A 837 3.44 -3.78 -23.48
N TRP A 838 4.75 -3.58 -23.24
CA TRP A 838 5.64 -4.61 -22.72
C TRP A 838 5.23 -5.07 -21.31
N ARG A 839 4.72 -4.17 -20.48
CA ARG A 839 4.24 -4.49 -19.13
C ARG A 839 2.96 -5.32 -19.16
N LYS A 840 2.03 -5.03 -20.08
CA LYS A 840 0.83 -5.85 -20.29
C LYS A 840 1.16 -7.28 -20.73
N GLN A 841 2.15 -7.46 -21.59
CA GLN A 841 2.63 -8.78 -22.05
C GLN A 841 3.29 -9.63 -20.95
N ARG A 842 3.65 -9.00 -19.82
CA ARG A 842 4.32 -9.63 -18.68
C ARG A 842 3.36 -10.20 -17.64
N ARG A 843 2.10 -9.76 -17.65
CA ARG A 843 1.07 -10.26 -16.73
C ARG A 843 0.54 -11.58 -17.30
N PRO A 844 0.52 -12.66 -16.49
CA PRO A 844 -0.07 -13.93 -16.89
C PRO A 844 -1.56 -13.79 -17.20
#